data_AF-A0A965UFH2-F1
#
_entry.id   AF-A0A965UFH2-F1
#
_cell.length_a   1.000
_cell.length_b   1.000
_cell.length_c   1.000
_cell.angle_alpha   90.00
_cell.angle_beta   90.00
_cell.angle_gamma   90.00
#
_symmetry.space_group_name_H-M   'P 1'
#
loop_
_entity.id
_entity.type
_entity.pdbx_description
1 polymer ?
#
loop_
_entity_poly.entity_id
_entity_poly.type
_entity_poly.pdbx_seq_one_letter_code
_entity_poly.pdbx_strand_id
1 'polypeptide(L)'
;MGKLGKLLKQARKKIAFRPRMRRLRQRFRAVTGLERRELAGFLDANWYLGRNPDVRASGLSAADHYFQFGWKEERSPHPVINLAWLKMQHPEIGDQEPLAWFVYKGRAAGARLSPIFDEAYYRAHHQDVIDAKYDPLQHFLDYGWKERRASHWLFRDSDYRAVNADAAAAFEYASEHYVQHGVLEGRSLSTLFWPDWYLDQTGGLPEAQRDPFGHFETVGCKQNLSPHPMFDSVWYAKQLPESERGECGLGHYLRVGWRRDLSPHPLFDPQWYRYGAADIWPDVSPLLHFLAVGDRQGRSPHPLFNPQYYAAVTPDLAASPFGPALHYVARGASELRSPNPLFDAEHYVWNSSDRAAAQKEGLSHLIKVGPTEGRHPHPLFDSLAYSVQSAAVVDHRSNPLSDYLQFRSHLDPALLAQGRTRIPAPRPAYLPPQRSRPPSHDVRVSVLVPTYNSPPDHLIRAIESVRCQTHENWELILVDDGSPSNEARKIAYKFSRQDERVKFEPMAKNGGISRATNRALALADGEYVAMLDHDDVLTPDALAKMIDAIVSSGADGAYSDQAYVSAWSTLESMFHKPDFSPVLMTGVMYLGHLLVVRRDIALAIGGFDPRFDKLQDFEFMLRYTEQTRKIAHVPEVLYHWRMIPGSIASDANSKGKIEPLQARAVNGHLERLNFPGRAQPNETLPHRLEIKPAFGKKFARPSAVFLVRGDRPADKVERTVAACRKALPGARVEVVGAAGARPGVKARTPVRPFMSRLADAFAKAREDTIVYVDPLVTTAPKAWVDHALMYLSDASIAAAAPHLVDENGLILAAGSVIGPFGILPAMRGRRAGDDGHAGSLACDREVSALNGFLFAIRRDALQGVGGIDSTFAETTCAFADLTLRAAQVGLRSIAIAGAPVKLKAARFDTATRDPIDDVLFRSKHEARLENGDPYYSPNFRPDGLFVSRAK
;
A
#
# COMPACT_ATOMS: atom_id res chain seq x y z
N MET A 1 -62.31 -43.25 33.77
CA MET A 1 -63.21 -42.71 34.80
C MET A 1 -62.42 -42.37 36.05
N GLY A 2 -62.75 -41.23 36.66
CA GLY A 2 -62.79 -41.12 38.11
C GLY A 2 -61.47 -40.94 38.85
N LYS A 3 -60.84 -39.75 38.76
CA LYS A 3 -60.22 -39.09 39.94
C LYS A 3 -59.64 -37.68 39.76
N LEU A 4 -59.63 -37.05 38.59
CA LEU A 4 -59.27 -35.61 38.50
C LEU A 4 -60.48 -34.67 38.64
N GLY A 5 -61.68 -35.13 38.23
CA GLY A 5 -62.94 -34.39 38.31
C GLY A 5 -63.53 -34.16 39.72
N LYS A 6 -62.81 -34.54 40.79
CA LYS A 6 -63.20 -34.28 42.19
C LYS A 6 -62.50 -33.07 42.82
N LEU A 7 -61.43 -32.52 42.22
CA LEU A 7 -60.82 -31.25 42.67
C LEU A 7 -61.39 -30.02 41.94
N LEU A 8 -61.95 -30.20 40.74
CA LEU A 8 -62.65 -29.15 39.97
C LEU A 8 -64.07 -28.83 40.50
N LYS A 9 -64.49 -29.44 41.62
CA LYS A 9 -65.84 -29.32 42.22
C LYS A 9 -65.86 -28.61 43.59
N GLN A 10 -64.74 -28.08 44.09
CA GLN A 10 -64.68 -27.54 45.47
C GLN A 10 -64.50 -26.02 45.61
N ALA A 11 -64.46 -25.24 44.53
CA ALA A 11 -64.53 -23.77 44.63
C ALA A 11 -65.81 -23.17 44.01
N ARG A 12 -66.80 -24.01 43.65
CA ARG A 12 -68.12 -23.60 43.12
C ARG A 12 -69.20 -23.60 44.21
N LYS A 13 -68.94 -22.93 45.33
CA LYS A 13 -69.95 -22.56 46.32
C LYS A 13 -69.75 -21.11 46.75
N LYS A 14 -70.85 -20.36 46.71
CA LYS A 14 -71.14 -19.09 47.38
C LYS A 14 -70.72 -17.80 46.67
N ILE A 15 -71.63 -17.42 45.77
CA ILE A 15 -72.23 -16.08 45.68
C ILE A 15 -72.56 -15.54 47.07
N ALA A 16 -72.11 -14.32 47.40
CA ALA A 16 -72.84 -13.37 48.25
C ALA A 16 -72.30 -11.94 48.08
N PHE A 17 -73.24 -11.00 47.86
CA PHE A 17 -73.20 -9.57 48.22
C PHE A 17 -72.34 -8.56 47.41
N ARG A 18 -73.04 -7.83 46.52
CA ARG A 18 -73.03 -6.34 46.49
C ARG A 18 -73.69 -5.83 47.79
N PRO A 19 -73.40 -4.63 48.38
CA PRO A 19 -73.47 -3.35 47.65
C PRO A 19 -72.62 -2.15 48.14
N ARG A 20 -72.54 -1.15 47.24
CA ARG A 20 -72.39 0.31 47.44
C ARG A 20 -71.22 0.85 48.27
N MET A 21 -70.28 1.49 47.58
CA MET A 21 -69.94 2.89 47.91
C MET A 21 -69.83 3.73 46.64
N ARG A 22 -70.64 4.79 46.65
CA ARG A 22 -70.73 5.88 45.67
C ARG A 22 -69.49 6.77 45.86
N ARG A 23 -68.93 7.21 44.72
CA ARG A 23 -68.23 8.49 44.53
C ARG A 23 -66.82 8.63 45.13
N LEU A 24 -65.84 8.39 44.27
CA LEU A 24 -64.88 9.44 43.92
C LEU A 24 -64.67 9.41 42.40
N ARG A 25 -65.39 10.31 41.72
CA ARG A 25 -65.10 10.78 40.37
C ARG A 25 -63.84 11.65 40.45
N GLN A 26 -62.92 11.46 39.50
CA GLN A 26 -61.70 12.22 39.12
C GLN A 26 -60.50 11.25 39.16
N ARG A 27 -59.82 10.87 38.08
CA ARG A 27 -59.79 11.25 36.67
C ARG A 27 -59.39 9.98 35.88
N PHE A 28 -60.33 9.38 35.14
CA PHE A 28 -60.01 8.38 34.11
C PHE A 28 -60.84 8.77 32.89
N ARG A 29 -60.19 9.14 31.78
CA ARG A 29 -60.84 9.09 30.47
C ARG A 29 -60.55 7.70 29.91
N ALA A 30 -61.60 6.90 29.73
CA ALA A 30 -61.53 5.82 28.75
C ALA A 30 -61.24 6.48 27.40
N VAL A 31 -60.28 5.95 26.64
CA VAL A 31 -59.94 6.42 25.28
C VAL A 31 -61.25 6.50 24.48
N THR A 32 -61.63 7.72 24.11
CA THR A 32 -62.87 8.01 23.37
C THR A 32 -62.82 7.36 21.98
N GLY A 33 -63.97 7.17 21.32
CA GLY A 33 -64.01 6.59 19.97
C GLY A 33 -63.21 7.37 18.92
N LEU A 34 -62.96 8.67 19.15
CA LEU A 34 -62.11 9.51 18.29
C LEU A 34 -60.62 9.26 18.57
N GLU A 35 -60.20 9.23 19.83
CA GLU A 35 -58.82 8.93 20.25
C GLU A 35 -58.40 7.51 19.81
N ARG A 36 -59.33 6.54 19.81
CA ARG A 36 -59.05 5.18 19.29
C ARG A 36 -58.72 5.14 17.79
N ARG A 37 -59.30 6.03 16.98
CA ARG A 37 -59.01 6.09 15.53
C ARG A 37 -57.63 6.66 15.27
N GLU A 38 -57.22 7.65 16.04
CA GLU A 38 -55.88 8.25 15.96
C GLU A 38 -54.80 7.26 16.40
N LEU A 39 -55.03 6.56 17.52
CA LEU A 39 -54.09 5.56 18.03
C LEU A 39 -54.05 4.27 17.18
N ALA A 40 -55.10 3.99 16.39
CA ALA A 40 -55.11 2.84 15.48
C ALA A 40 -54.05 2.92 14.38
N GLY A 41 -53.53 4.12 14.06
CA GLY A 41 -52.41 4.28 13.13
C GLY A 41 -51.09 3.68 13.62
N PHE A 42 -50.98 3.35 14.91
CA PHE A 42 -49.80 2.71 15.51
C PHE A 42 -49.95 1.19 15.67
N LEU A 43 -51.00 0.59 15.12
CA LEU A 43 -51.33 -0.83 15.25
C LEU A 43 -51.29 -1.53 13.89
N ASP A 44 -50.41 -2.52 13.73
CA ASP A 44 -50.46 -3.44 12.57
C ASP A 44 -51.40 -4.59 12.91
N ALA A 45 -52.64 -4.50 12.42
CA ALA A 45 -53.68 -5.48 12.72
C ALA A 45 -53.33 -6.90 12.23
N ASN A 46 -52.65 -7.03 11.09
CA ASN A 46 -52.30 -8.31 10.51
C ASN A 46 -51.21 -9.00 11.32
N TRP A 47 -50.17 -8.25 11.66
CA TRP A 47 -49.09 -8.73 12.51
C TRP A 47 -49.60 -9.07 13.92
N TYR A 48 -50.41 -8.19 14.53
CA TYR A 48 -50.95 -8.38 15.87
C TYR A 48 -51.78 -9.66 16.00
N LEU A 49 -52.68 -9.92 15.03
CA LEU A 49 -53.46 -11.16 15.00
C LEU A 49 -52.63 -12.38 14.60
N GLY A 50 -51.52 -12.21 13.86
CA GLY A 50 -50.54 -13.25 13.56
C GLY A 50 -49.79 -13.72 14.79
N ARG A 51 -49.33 -12.78 15.61
CA ARG A 51 -48.56 -13.04 16.81
C ARG A 51 -49.40 -13.58 17.97
N ASN A 52 -50.71 -13.30 17.96
CA ASN A 52 -51.66 -13.64 19.02
C ASN A 52 -52.81 -14.54 18.49
N PRO A 53 -52.57 -15.86 18.32
CA PRO A 53 -53.57 -16.80 17.81
C PRO A 53 -54.83 -16.90 18.68
N ASP A 54 -54.69 -16.67 19.99
CA ASP A 54 -55.78 -16.62 20.96
C ASP A 54 -56.75 -15.47 20.68
N VAL A 55 -56.22 -14.29 20.32
CA VAL A 55 -57.02 -13.12 19.94
C VAL A 55 -57.74 -13.38 18.62
N ARG A 56 -57.03 -13.95 17.64
CA ARG A 56 -57.62 -14.36 16.35
C ARG A 56 -58.77 -15.35 16.55
N ALA A 57 -58.60 -16.33 17.43
CA ALA A 57 -59.64 -17.31 17.75
C ALA A 57 -60.85 -16.70 18.47
N SER A 58 -60.67 -15.58 19.20
CA SER A 58 -61.75 -14.87 19.89
C SER A 58 -62.71 -14.11 18.96
N GLY A 59 -62.29 -13.82 17.72
CA GLY A 59 -63.06 -13.03 16.75
C GLY A 59 -63.08 -11.52 16.99
N LEU A 60 -62.37 -11.02 18.01
CA LEU A 60 -62.19 -9.58 18.22
C LEU A 60 -61.28 -8.97 17.15
N SER A 61 -61.55 -7.72 16.76
CA SER A 61 -60.61 -6.95 15.94
C SER A 61 -59.32 -6.67 16.73
N ALA A 62 -58.19 -6.53 16.02
CA ALA A 62 -56.91 -6.22 16.67
C ALA A 62 -56.99 -4.95 17.53
N ALA A 63 -57.67 -3.91 17.04
CA ALA A 63 -57.83 -2.64 17.75
C ALA A 63 -58.72 -2.78 18.98
N ASP A 64 -59.85 -3.49 18.86
CA ASP A 64 -60.75 -3.70 20.00
C ASP A 64 -60.06 -4.50 21.10
N HIS A 65 -59.35 -5.57 20.72
CA HIS A 65 -58.59 -6.35 21.69
C HIS A 65 -57.46 -5.52 22.31
N TYR A 66 -56.65 -4.83 21.51
CA TYR A 66 -55.51 -4.08 22.00
C TYR A 66 -55.92 -2.99 22.99
N PHE A 67 -56.88 -2.12 22.64
CA PHE A 67 -57.28 -1.00 23.50
C PHE A 67 -58.06 -1.43 24.75
N GLN A 68 -58.70 -2.61 24.71
CA GLN A 68 -59.46 -3.13 25.86
C GLN A 68 -58.60 -3.97 26.81
N PHE A 69 -57.69 -4.79 26.28
CA PHE A 69 -56.93 -5.79 27.03
C PHE A 69 -55.44 -5.77 26.68
N GLY A 70 -55.09 -5.71 25.39
CA GLY A 70 -53.72 -5.94 24.91
C GLY A 70 -52.64 -5.03 25.50
N TRP A 71 -52.90 -3.73 25.67
CA TRP A 71 -51.91 -2.83 26.28
C TRP A 71 -51.66 -3.11 27.77
N LYS A 72 -52.65 -3.65 28.48
CA LYS A 72 -52.53 -4.07 29.89
C LYS A 72 -51.83 -5.42 30.02
N GLU A 73 -52.01 -6.27 29.02
CA GLU A 73 -51.29 -7.53 28.85
C GLU A 73 -49.89 -7.32 28.24
N GLU A 74 -49.47 -6.06 28.05
CA GLU A 74 -48.17 -5.68 27.50
C GLU A 74 -47.87 -6.25 26.11
N ARG A 75 -48.92 -6.54 25.33
CA ARG A 75 -48.79 -7.01 23.95
C ARG A 75 -48.44 -5.84 23.04
N SER A 76 -47.28 -5.93 22.38
CA SER A 76 -46.85 -4.95 21.37
C SER A 76 -47.91 -4.78 20.27
N PRO A 77 -48.24 -3.54 19.85
CA PRO A 77 -49.23 -3.27 18.81
C PRO A 77 -48.65 -3.38 17.38
N HIS A 78 -47.33 -3.37 17.25
CA HIS A 78 -46.65 -3.30 15.95
C HIS A 78 -45.27 -3.98 16.01
N PRO A 79 -44.78 -4.58 14.92
CA PRO A 79 -43.49 -5.30 14.90
C PRO A 79 -42.28 -4.45 15.30
N VAL A 80 -42.30 -3.15 15.02
CA VAL A 80 -41.23 -2.20 15.40
C VAL A 80 -41.61 -1.24 16.52
N ILE A 81 -42.67 -1.54 17.30
CA ILE A 81 -42.99 -0.83 18.55
C ILE A 81 -42.76 -1.77 19.73
N ASN A 82 -42.09 -1.29 20.78
CA ASN A 82 -41.92 -2.02 22.02
C ASN A 82 -42.40 -1.18 23.22
N LEU A 83 -43.58 -1.55 23.75
CA LEU A 83 -44.21 -0.82 24.86
C LEU A 83 -43.57 -1.14 26.21
N ALA A 84 -43.04 -2.35 26.38
CA ALA A 84 -42.30 -2.71 27.60
C ALA A 84 -41.01 -1.88 27.69
N TRP A 85 -40.31 -1.72 26.56
CA TRP A 85 -39.15 -0.85 26.44
C TRP A 85 -39.50 0.62 26.69
N LEU A 86 -40.60 1.12 26.10
CA LEU A 86 -41.08 2.49 26.35
C LEU A 86 -41.35 2.73 27.84
N LYS A 87 -42.06 1.83 28.52
CA LYS A 87 -42.33 1.91 29.97
C LYS A 87 -41.07 1.81 30.82
N MET A 88 -40.08 1.03 30.38
CA MET A 88 -38.78 0.93 31.05
C MET A 88 -38.03 2.26 31.00
N GLN A 89 -38.03 2.94 29.84
CA GLN A 89 -37.39 4.25 29.68
C GLN A 89 -38.18 5.38 30.38
N HIS A 90 -39.49 5.21 30.51
CA HIS A 90 -40.39 6.18 31.10
C HIS A 90 -41.27 5.56 32.21
N PRO A 91 -40.71 5.26 33.39
CA PRO A 91 -41.46 4.68 34.51
C PRO A 91 -42.65 5.54 34.96
N GLU A 92 -42.64 6.85 34.67
CA GLU A 92 -43.73 7.79 34.94
C GLU A 92 -45.03 7.49 34.17
N ILE A 93 -44.99 6.63 33.15
CA ILE A 93 -46.18 6.15 32.46
C ILE A 93 -47.10 5.44 33.47
N GLY A 94 -46.54 4.62 34.37
CA GLY A 94 -47.29 3.84 35.36
C GLY A 94 -48.42 3.03 34.72
N ASP A 95 -49.64 3.17 35.26
CA ASP A 95 -50.84 2.47 34.76
C ASP A 95 -51.54 3.18 33.58
N GLN A 96 -50.92 4.20 32.96
CA GLN A 96 -51.47 4.87 31.78
C GLN A 96 -51.34 4.01 30.52
N GLU A 97 -52.23 4.21 29.54
CA GLU A 97 -52.10 3.56 28.23
C GLU A 97 -50.87 4.15 27.50
N PRO A 98 -49.87 3.33 27.14
CA PRO A 98 -48.58 3.85 26.70
C PRO A 98 -48.61 4.63 25.38
N LEU A 99 -49.43 4.23 24.39
CA LEU A 99 -49.52 4.95 23.12
C LEU A 99 -50.18 6.31 23.28
N ALA A 100 -51.24 6.41 24.08
CA ALA A 100 -51.92 7.66 24.40
C ALA A 100 -50.98 8.59 25.16
N TRP A 101 -50.20 8.08 26.12
CA TRP A 101 -49.17 8.87 26.79
C TRP A 101 -48.13 9.37 25.77
N PHE A 102 -47.66 8.52 24.86
CA PHE A 102 -46.69 8.91 23.85
C PHE A 102 -47.23 10.00 22.92
N VAL A 103 -48.41 9.81 22.33
CA VAL A 103 -48.99 10.77 21.37
C VAL A 103 -49.26 12.12 22.00
N TYR A 104 -49.81 12.15 23.22
CA TYR A 104 -50.24 13.41 23.83
C TYR A 104 -49.21 14.09 24.73
N LYS A 105 -48.14 13.37 25.15
CA LYS A 105 -47.11 13.91 26.04
C LYS A 105 -45.69 13.51 25.63
N GLY A 106 -45.46 12.21 25.45
CA GLY A 106 -44.12 11.64 25.29
C GLY A 106 -43.39 12.12 24.04
N ARG A 107 -44.05 12.15 22.88
CA ARG A 107 -43.44 12.50 21.59
C ARG A 107 -42.89 13.93 21.58
N ALA A 108 -43.62 14.88 22.16
CA ALA A 108 -43.17 16.27 22.30
C ALA A 108 -41.98 16.42 23.28
N ALA A 109 -41.88 15.50 24.26
CA ALA A 109 -40.76 15.41 25.17
C ALA A 109 -39.58 14.59 24.62
N GLY A 110 -39.65 14.12 23.37
CA GLY A 110 -38.59 13.34 22.71
C GLY A 110 -38.58 11.85 23.05
N ALA A 111 -39.63 11.32 23.69
CA ALA A 111 -39.79 9.87 23.86
C ALA A 111 -39.84 9.17 22.50
N ARG A 112 -39.50 7.88 22.46
CA ARG A 112 -39.50 7.05 21.24
C ARG A 112 -40.38 5.82 21.45
N LEU A 113 -41.08 5.37 20.41
CA LEU A 113 -41.84 4.10 20.44
C LEU A 113 -40.98 2.88 20.08
N SER A 114 -39.81 3.13 19.50
CA SER A 114 -38.91 2.11 18.99
C SER A 114 -37.46 2.46 19.36
N PRO A 115 -36.67 1.49 19.85
CA PRO A 115 -35.24 1.70 20.13
C PRO A 115 -34.39 1.94 18.87
N ILE A 116 -34.93 1.66 17.68
CA ILE A 116 -34.23 1.79 16.38
C ILE A 116 -34.80 2.90 15.52
N PHE A 117 -35.59 3.82 16.08
CA PHE A 117 -36.14 4.96 15.35
C PHE A 117 -35.76 6.28 16.03
N ASP A 118 -34.95 7.06 15.33
CA ASP A 118 -34.64 8.44 15.70
C ASP A 118 -35.30 9.36 14.67
N GLU A 119 -36.33 10.09 15.12
CA GLU A 119 -37.11 10.97 14.25
C GLU A 119 -36.27 12.10 13.64
N ALA A 120 -35.30 12.65 14.39
CA ALA A 120 -34.42 13.70 13.89
C ALA A 120 -33.45 13.15 12.83
N TYR A 121 -32.89 11.97 13.08
CA TYR A 121 -32.05 11.28 12.11
C TYR A 121 -32.83 10.95 10.83
N TYR A 122 -34.04 10.39 10.97
CA TYR A 122 -34.88 10.01 9.84
C TYR A 122 -35.25 11.21 8.96
N ARG A 123 -35.64 12.34 9.59
CA ARG A 123 -35.91 13.59 8.87
C ARG A 123 -34.70 14.09 8.09
N ALA A 124 -33.50 13.99 8.67
CA ALA A 124 -32.28 14.48 8.04
C ALA A 124 -31.78 13.62 6.87
N HIS A 125 -32.19 12.34 6.79
CA HIS A 125 -31.65 11.39 5.80
C HIS A 125 -32.67 10.93 4.75
N HIS A 126 -33.97 11.20 4.95
CA HIS A 126 -35.04 10.81 4.03
C HIS A 126 -35.85 12.03 3.59
N GLN A 127 -35.19 12.91 2.83
CA GLN A 127 -35.77 14.16 2.35
C GLN A 127 -37.03 13.92 1.49
N ASP A 128 -37.08 12.79 0.78
CA ASP A 128 -38.25 12.35 0.00
C ASP A 128 -39.52 12.20 0.85
N VAL A 129 -39.39 11.76 2.10
CA VAL A 129 -40.51 11.62 3.05
C VAL A 129 -41.01 13.00 3.49
N ILE A 130 -40.09 13.94 3.68
CA ILE A 130 -40.40 15.33 4.07
C ILE A 130 -41.05 16.08 2.92
N ASP A 131 -40.51 15.93 1.71
CA ASP A 131 -41.04 16.53 0.49
C ASP A 131 -42.44 16.00 0.18
N ALA A 132 -42.69 14.71 0.43
CA ALA A 132 -44.00 14.09 0.36
C ALA A 132 -44.97 14.49 1.50
N LYS A 133 -44.50 15.31 2.46
CA LYS A 133 -45.25 15.76 3.65
C LYS A 133 -45.80 14.61 4.51
N TYR A 134 -45.14 13.45 4.49
CA TYR A 134 -45.50 12.33 5.34
C TYR A 134 -44.92 12.55 6.74
N ASP A 135 -45.66 12.15 7.79
CA ASP A 135 -45.09 12.13 9.15
C ASP A 135 -43.98 11.07 9.22
N PRO A 136 -42.73 11.40 9.58
CA PRO A 136 -41.61 10.45 9.52
C PRO A 136 -41.78 9.21 10.38
N LEU A 137 -42.38 9.36 11.57
CA LEU A 137 -42.69 8.22 12.43
C LEU A 137 -43.75 7.34 11.78
N GLN A 138 -44.84 7.93 11.28
CA GLN A 138 -45.87 7.16 10.59
C GLN A 138 -45.34 6.48 9.32
N HIS A 139 -44.53 7.18 8.52
CA HIS A 139 -43.88 6.61 7.34
C HIS A 139 -42.99 5.42 7.71
N PHE A 140 -42.21 5.56 8.78
CA PHE A 140 -41.36 4.48 9.25
C PHE A 140 -42.17 3.26 9.66
N LEU A 141 -43.28 3.43 10.39
CA LEU A 141 -44.16 2.34 10.82
C LEU A 141 -44.87 1.66 9.63
N ASP A 142 -45.38 2.44 8.69
CA ASP A 142 -46.13 1.93 7.54
C ASP A 142 -45.22 1.19 6.53
N TYR A 143 -44.08 1.81 6.18
CA TYR A 143 -43.24 1.41 5.05
C TYR A 143 -41.75 1.31 5.39
N GLY A 144 -41.20 2.30 6.11
CA GLY A 144 -39.74 2.49 6.21
C GLY A 144 -38.97 1.30 6.78
N TRP A 145 -39.53 0.58 7.76
CA TRP A 145 -38.89 -0.61 8.32
C TRP A 145 -38.89 -1.81 7.34
N LYS A 146 -39.94 -1.95 6.51
CA LYS A 146 -40.05 -2.99 5.47
C LYS A 146 -39.14 -2.70 4.27
N GLU A 147 -38.98 -1.42 3.95
CA GLU A 147 -38.04 -0.92 2.95
C GLU A 147 -36.58 -0.95 3.43
N ARG A 148 -36.33 -1.35 4.68
CA ARG A 148 -35.00 -1.40 5.31
C ARG A 148 -34.28 -0.04 5.29
N ARG A 149 -35.04 1.06 5.36
CA ARG A 149 -34.48 2.41 5.43
C ARG A 149 -33.70 2.59 6.73
N ALA A 150 -32.58 3.32 6.65
CA ALA A 150 -31.79 3.67 7.83
C ALA A 150 -32.64 4.53 8.79
N SER A 151 -33.06 3.93 9.91
CA SER A 151 -34.00 4.53 10.85
C SER A 151 -33.33 5.12 12.09
N HIS A 152 -32.07 4.80 12.29
CA HIS A 152 -31.24 5.26 13.39
C HIS A 152 -29.80 5.41 12.92
N TRP A 153 -29.05 6.33 13.52
CA TRP A 153 -27.66 6.59 13.14
C TRP A 153 -26.69 5.41 13.44
N LEU A 154 -27.12 4.45 14.28
CA LEU A 154 -26.35 3.25 14.65
C LEU A 154 -27.02 1.93 14.26
N PHE A 155 -28.25 1.94 13.76
CA PHE A 155 -28.95 0.71 13.36
C PHE A 155 -29.14 0.65 11.85
N ARG A 156 -28.64 -0.42 11.25
CA ARG A 156 -28.88 -0.79 9.85
C ARG A 156 -29.22 -2.27 9.78
N ASP A 157 -30.23 -2.62 8.97
CA ASP A 157 -30.68 -4.00 8.82
C ASP A 157 -29.54 -4.93 8.34
N SER A 158 -28.66 -4.43 7.47
CA SER A 158 -27.47 -5.17 7.00
C SER A 158 -26.47 -5.46 8.12
N ASP A 159 -26.17 -4.46 8.94
CA ASP A 159 -25.11 -4.54 9.96
C ASP A 159 -25.56 -5.42 11.12
N TYR A 160 -26.85 -5.32 11.49
CA TYR A 160 -27.44 -6.16 12.52
C TYR A 160 -27.41 -7.65 12.13
N ARG A 161 -27.75 -7.97 10.88
CA ARG A 161 -27.68 -9.35 10.36
C ARG A 161 -26.25 -9.88 10.32
N ALA A 162 -25.27 -9.03 10.02
CA ALA A 162 -23.86 -9.43 9.98
C ALA A 162 -23.34 -9.82 11.37
N VAL A 163 -23.80 -9.14 12.43
CA VAL A 163 -23.37 -9.42 13.82
C VAL A 163 -24.22 -10.51 14.49
N ASN A 164 -25.50 -10.67 14.10
CA ASN A 164 -26.44 -11.63 14.69
C ASN A 164 -26.95 -12.61 13.63
N ALA A 165 -26.04 -13.39 13.05
CA ALA A 165 -26.35 -14.28 11.93
C ALA A 165 -27.39 -15.36 12.28
N ASP A 166 -27.46 -15.79 13.55
CA ASP A 166 -28.46 -16.72 14.08
C ASP A 166 -29.87 -16.11 14.07
N ALA A 167 -30.00 -14.85 14.47
CA ALA A 167 -31.27 -14.12 14.44
C ALA A 167 -31.74 -13.85 12.99
N ALA A 168 -30.81 -13.62 12.07
CA ALA A 168 -31.10 -13.36 10.66
C ALA A 168 -31.75 -14.54 9.92
N ALA A 169 -31.60 -15.76 10.43
CA ALA A 169 -32.22 -16.96 9.87
C ALA A 169 -33.68 -17.17 10.33
N ALA A 170 -34.09 -16.55 11.45
CA ALA A 170 -35.40 -16.78 12.09
C ALA A 170 -36.43 -15.67 11.81
N PHE A 171 -36.00 -14.48 11.39
CA PHE A 171 -36.88 -13.32 11.13
C PHE A 171 -36.62 -12.70 9.76
N GLU A 172 -37.68 -12.30 9.06
CA GLU A 172 -37.58 -11.67 7.73
C GLU A 172 -36.93 -10.27 7.80
N TYR A 173 -37.17 -9.53 8.87
CA TYR A 173 -36.68 -8.17 9.10
C TYR A 173 -35.90 -8.08 10.42
N ALA A 174 -34.67 -7.56 10.38
CA ALA A 174 -33.83 -7.40 11.57
C ALA A 174 -34.45 -6.40 12.56
N SER A 175 -35.12 -5.38 12.03
CA SER A 175 -35.86 -4.38 12.80
C SER A 175 -36.89 -5.00 13.74
N GLU A 176 -37.62 -6.02 13.28
CA GLU A 176 -38.60 -6.72 14.11
C GLU A 176 -37.92 -7.55 15.20
N HIS A 177 -36.91 -8.35 14.82
CA HIS A 177 -36.17 -9.17 15.79
C HIS A 177 -35.57 -8.34 16.90
N TYR A 178 -34.82 -7.28 16.57
CA TYR A 178 -34.14 -6.49 17.58
C TYR A 178 -35.14 -5.83 18.54
N VAL A 179 -36.21 -5.24 18.00
CA VAL A 179 -37.21 -4.52 18.80
C VAL A 179 -37.98 -5.47 19.71
N GLN A 180 -38.39 -6.65 19.25
CA GLN A 180 -39.21 -7.57 20.05
C GLN A 180 -38.38 -8.48 20.96
N HIS A 181 -37.14 -8.79 20.60
CA HIS A 181 -36.32 -9.80 21.27
C HIS A 181 -34.91 -9.29 21.58
N GLY A 182 -34.23 -8.70 20.59
CA GLY A 182 -32.80 -8.38 20.66
C GLY A 182 -32.40 -7.43 21.80
N VAL A 183 -33.24 -6.46 22.18
CA VAL A 183 -32.98 -5.58 23.34
C VAL A 183 -32.86 -6.39 24.64
N LEU A 184 -33.82 -7.29 24.89
CA LEU A 184 -33.87 -8.10 26.11
C LEU A 184 -32.83 -9.21 26.12
N GLU A 185 -32.51 -9.74 24.94
CA GLU A 185 -31.44 -10.73 24.74
C GLU A 185 -30.03 -10.13 24.84
N GLY A 186 -29.90 -8.79 24.95
CA GLY A 186 -28.60 -8.12 24.99
C GLY A 186 -27.84 -8.19 23.65
N ARG A 187 -28.56 -8.30 22.52
CA ARG A 187 -27.95 -8.42 21.19
C ARG A 187 -27.25 -7.13 20.79
N SER A 188 -26.14 -7.26 20.07
CA SER A 188 -25.43 -6.12 19.50
C SER A 188 -26.23 -5.50 18.35
N LEU A 189 -26.34 -4.16 18.35
CA LEU A 189 -27.05 -3.39 17.33
C LEU A 189 -26.26 -3.23 16.03
N SER A 190 -24.93 -3.19 16.13
CA SER A 190 -24.02 -2.96 15.01
C SER A 190 -22.61 -3.44 15.36
N THR A 191 -21.74 -3.55 14.37
CA THR A 191 -20.32 -3.89 14.55
C THR A 191 -19.55 -2.94 15.45
N LEU A 192 -20.10 -1.76 15.78
CA LEU A 192 -19.45 -0.72 16.60
C LEU A 192 -20.06 -0.56 18.00
N PHE A 193 -20.99 -1.44 18.40
CA PHE A 193 -21.54 -1.44 19.74
C PHE A 193 -21.60 -2.85 20.30
N TRP A 194 -20.83 -3.12 21.35
CA TRP A 194 -20.80 -4.43 22.00
C TRP A 194 -21.40 -4.33 23.41
N PRO A 195 -22.64 -4.83 23.61
CA PRO A 195 -23.37 -4.70 24.87
C PRO A 195 -22.64 -5.24 26.10
N ASP A 196 -22.13 -6.47 26.07
CA ASP A 196 -21.44 -7.06 27.22
C ASP A 196 -20.21 -6.24 27.63
N TRP A 197 -19.39 -5.85 26.64
CA TRP A 197 -18.21 -5.03 26.92
C TRP A 197 -18.57 -3.64 27.44
N TYR A 198 -19.65 -3.04 26.93
CA TYR A 198 -20.14 -1.77 27.43
C TYR A 198 -20.61 -1.89 28.89
N LEU A 199 -21.33 -2.95 29.24
CA LEU A 199 -21.84 -3.20 30.60
C LEU A 199 -20.73 -3.48 31.61
N ASP A 200 -19.65 -4.14 31.20
CA ASP A 200 -18.48 -4.37 32.06
C ASP A 200 -17.88 -3.05 32.56
N GLN A 201 -17.95 -1.98 31.76
CA GLN A 201 -17.49 -0.66 32.15
C GLN A 201 -18.41 0.03 33.18
N THR A 202 -19.69 -0.35 33.22
CA THR A 202 -20.67 0.25 34.15
C THR A 202 -20.83 -0.55 35.45
N GLY A 203 -20.20 -1.73 35.57
CA GLY A 203 -20.45 -2.67 36.66
C GLY A 203 -21.82 -3.37 36.55
N GLY A 204 -22.37 -3.44 35.33
CA GLY A 204 -23.73 -3.91 35.05
C GLY A 204 -24.80 -2.82 35.21
N LEU A 205 -25.95 -3.01 34.57
CA LEU A 205 -27.13 -2.17 34.76
C LEU A 205 -28.13 -2.91 35.68
N PRO A 206 -28.86 -2.21 36.56
CA PRO A 206 -29.97 -2.80 37.31
C PRO A 206 -30.93 -3.54 36.36
N GLU A 207 -31.56 -4.62 36.82
CA GLU A 207 -32.46 -5.43 35.97
C GLU A 207 -33.61 -4.63 35.35
N ALA A 208 -34.03 -3.54 36.02
CA ALA A 208 -35.00 -2.56 35.53
C ALA A 208 -34.46 -1.57 34.46
N GLN A 209 -33.20 -1.69 34.05
CA GLN A 209 -32.50 -0.82 33.08
C GLN A 209 -31.70 -1.62 32.03
N ARG A 210 -32.06 -2.88 31.74
CA ARG A 210 -31.37 -3.73 30.74
C ARG A 210 -31.61 -3.28 29.28
N ASP A 211 -31.24 -2.05 28.97
CA ASP A 211 -31.03 -1.55 27.62
C ASP A 211 -29.66 -0.88 27.55
N PRO A 212 -28.60 -1.66 27.26
CA PRO A 212 -27.23 -1.15 27.19
C PRO A 212 -27.09 -0.02 26.18
N PHE A 213 -27.83 -0.07 25.08
CA PHE A 213 -27.78 0.93 24.03
C PHE A 213 -28.47 2.22 24.44
N GLY A 214 -29.70 2.15 24.95
CA GLY A 214 -30.40 3.32 25.48
C GLY A 214 -29.62 4.00 26.59
N HIS A 215 -28.97 3.23 27.47
CA HIS A 215 -28.03 3.77 28.47
C HIS A 215 -26.82 4.45 27.82
N PHE A 216 -26.23 3.86 26.77
CA PHE A 216 -25.15 4.49 26.02
C PHE A 216 -25.56 5.83 25.39
N GLU A 217 -26.70 5.91 24.71
CA GLU A 217 -27.15 7.16 24.08
C GLU A 217 -27.43 8.26 25.11
N THR A 218 -28.05 7.92 26.24
CA THR A 218 -28.53 8.92 27.21
C THR A 218 -27.48 9.34 28.22
N VAL A 219 -26.62 8.40 28.63
CA VAL A 219 -25.62 8.55 29.70
C VAL A 219 -24.20 8.29 29.17
N GLY A 220 -23.96 7.14 28.53
CA GLY A 220 -22.62 6.68 28.16
C GLY A 220 -21.86 7.61 27.22
N CYS A 221 -22.51 8.11 26.18
CA CYS A 221 -21.97 9.11 25.25
C CYS A 221 -21.50 10.36 26.01
N LYS A 222 -22.28 10.85 26.98
CA LYS A 222 -21.95 12.06 27.76
C LYS A 222 -20.81 11.81 28.75
N GLN A 223 -20.67 10.59 29.22
CA GLN A 223 -19.61 10.16 30.13
C GLN A 223 -18.36 9.65 29.41
N ASN A 224 -18.32 9.71 28.08
CA ASN A 224 -17.25 9.13 27.25
C ASN A 224 -16.98 7.64 27.55
N LEU A 225 -18.03 6.87 27.85
CA LEU A 225 -17.93 5.41 27.93
C LEU A 225 -17.69 4.83 26.53
N SER A 226 -16.88 3.78 26.45
CA SER A 226 -16.45 3.23 25.16
C SER A 226 -17.45 2.18 24.66
N PRO A 227 -18.05 2.34 23.47
CA PRO A 227 -19.09 1.43 22.96
C PRO A 227 -18.55 0.08 22.46
N HIS A 228 -17.25 0.00 22.17
CA HIS A 228 -16.60 -1.16 21.56
C HIS A 228 -15.11 -1.18 21.93
N PRO A 229 -14.43 -2.36 22.04
CA PRO A 229 -13.01 -2.39 22.41
C PRO A 229 -12.11 -1.62 21.44
N MET A 230 -12.43 -1.64 20.14
CA MET A 230 -11.74 -0.87 19.10
C MET A 230 -12.27 0.56 18.90
N PHE A 231 -13.01 1.11 19.87
CA PHE A 231 -13.43 2.51 19.88
C PHE A 231 -13.28 3.09 21.29
N ASP A 232 -12.23 3.87 21.51
CA ASP A 232 -11.97 4.54 22.79
C ASP A 232 -12.54 5.96 22.75
N SER A 233 -13.68 6.16 23.43
CA SER A 233 -14.41 7.43 23.42
C SER A 233 -13.59 8.59 24.01
N VAL A 234 -12.72 8.32 24.99
CA VAL A 234 -11.87 9.35 25.62
C VAL A 234 -10.73 9.74 24.68
N TRP A 235 -10.07 8.77 24.06
CA TRP A 235 -9.05 8.98 23.03
C TRP A 235 -9.59 9.77 21.83
N TYR A 236 -10.78 9.37 21.37
CA TYR A 236 -11.43 10.01 20.25
C TYR A 236 -11.81 11.47 20.54
N ALA A 237 -12.42 11.73 21.70
CA ALA A 237 -12.84 13.08 22.10
C ALA A 237 -11.66 14.06 22.24
N LYS A 238 -10.47 13.59 22.63
CA LYS A 238 -9.25 14.42 22.72
C LYS A 238 -8.81 15.01 21.38
N GLN A 239 -9.14 14.35 20.28
CA GLN A 239 -8.80 14.80 18.92
C GLN A 239 -9.79 15.86 18.39
N LEU A 240 -10.92 16.08 19.06
CA LEU A 240 -11.94 17.01 18.60
C LEU A 240 -11.61 18.47 18.97
N PRO A 241 -11.87 19.43 18.05
CA PRO A 241 -11.88 20.86 18.35
C PRO A 241 -12.83 21.17 19.50
N GLU A 242 -12.52 22.19 20.30
CA GLU A 242 -13.31 22.56 21.48
C GLU A 242 -14.80 22.84 21.16
N SER A 243 -15.10 23.40 19.99
CA SER A 243 -16.47 23.66 19.51
C SER A 243 -17.28 22.39 19.20
N GLU A 244 -16.62 21.25 19.01
CA GLU A 244 -17.23 19.94 18.71
C GLU A 244 -17.21 19.01 19.93
N ARG A 245 -16.60 19.44 21.05
CA ARG A 245 -16.56 18.67 22.31
C ARG A 245 -17.93 18.70 22.98
N GLY A 246 -18.50 17.51 23.23
CA GLY A 246 -19.81 17.34 23.84
C GLY A 246 -20.84 16.60 22.96
N GLU A 247 -20.55 16.42 21.67
CA GLU A 247 -21.27 15.46 20.82
C GLU A 247 -20.88 14.02 21.19
N CYS A 248 -21.77 13.05 20.98
CA CYS A 248 -21.42 11.64 21.16
C CYS A 248 -20.28 11.25 20.20
N GLY A 249 -19.14 10.80 20.74
CA GLY A 249 -17.94 10.48 19.96
C GLY A 249 -18.18 9.47 18.84
N LEU A 250 -18.92 8.39 19.10
CA LEU A 250 -19.27 7.39 18.07
C LEU A 250 -20.15 7.97 16.96
N GLY A 251 -21.13 8.80 17.31
CA GLY A 251 -21.99 9.49 16.35
C GLY A 251 -21.21 10.46 15.46
N HIS A 252 -20.33 11.26 16.07
CA HIS A 252 -19.43 12.14 15.35
C HIS A 252 -18.48 11.35 14.42
N TYR A 253 -17.94 10.22 14.89
CA TYR A 253 -17.07 9.36 14.08
C TYR A 253 -17.77 8.90 12.81
N LEU A 254 -18.96 8.33 12.93
CA LEU A 254 -19.76 7.81 11.81
C LEU A 254 -20.14 8.90 10.79
N ARG A 255 -20.41 10.12 11.29
CA ARG A 255 -20.82 11.26 10.47
C ARG A 255 -19.66 11.91 9.71
N VAL A 256 -18.56 12.22 10.39
CA VAL A 256 -17.45 13.00 9.80
C VAL A 256 -16.06 12.53 10.24
N GLY A 257 -15.94 11.91 11.41
CA GLY A 257 -14.65 11.62 12.00
C GLY A 257 -13.74 10.72 11.18
N TRP A 258 -14.28 9.61 10.67
CA TRP A 258 -13.50 8.69 9.85
C TRP A 258 -13.09 9.31 8.51
N ARG A 259 -13.81 10.32 8.00
CA ARG A 259 -13.44 11.06 6.78
C ARG A 259 -12.32 12.07 7.03
N ARG A 260 -12.10 12.43 8.29
CA ARG A 260 -11.03 13.34 8.76
C ARG A 260 -9.81 12.57 9.28
N ASP A 261 -9.73 11.26 9.02
CA ASP A 261 -8.67 10.36 9.54
C ASP A 261 -8.52 10.39 11.06
N LEU A 262 -9.57 10.78 11.80
CA LEU A 262 -9.52 10.77 13.26
C LEU A 262 -9.46 9.33 13.77
N SER A 263 -8.46 9.05 14.61
CA SER A 263 -8.19 7.71 15.13
C SER A 263 -9.26 7.32 16.17
N PRO A 264 -10.06 6.26 15.92
CA PRO A 264 -11.10 5.82 16.85
C PRO A 264 -10.54 5.12 18.10
N HIS A 265 -9.29 4.65 18.06
CA HIS A 265 -8.66 3.92 19.14
C HIS A 265 -7.13 4.02 19.01
N PRO A 266 -6.33 4.09 20.10
CA PRO A 266 -4.87 4.22 20.01
C PRO A 266 -4.20 3.16 19.14
N LEU A 267 -4.70 1.92 19.18
CA LEU A 267 -4.24 0.80 18.37
C LEU A 267 -4.88 0.73 16.97
N PHE A 268 -5.53 1.80 16.51
CA PHE A 268 -6.13 1.89 15.19
C PHE A 268 -5.80 3.23 14.53
N ASP A 269 -4.90 3.19 13.56
CA ASP A 269 -4.56 4.33 12.73
C ASP A 269 -5.30 4.21 11.39
N PRO A 270 -6.30 5.08 11.11
CA PRO A 270 -7.07 5.03 9.87
C PRO A 270 -6.21 5.21 8.61
N GLN A 271 -5.12 5.98 8.69
CA GLN A 271 -4.22 6.21 7.56
C GLN A 271 -3.35 4.99 7.31
N TRP A 272 -2.74 4.44 8.36
CA TRP A 272 -1.98 3.19 8.29
C TRP A 272 -2.83 2.03 7.76
N TYR A 273 -4.05 1.90 8.28
CA TYR A 273 -4.92 0.80 7.89
C TYR A 273 -5.37 0.93 6.44
N ARG A 274 -5.75 2.13 5.97
CA ARG A 274 -6.05 2.36 4.55
C ARG A 274 -4.84 2.08 3.66
N TYR A 275 -3.65 2.45 4.12
CA TYR A 275 -2.41 2.18 3.39
C TYR A 275 -2.14 0.68 3.23
N GLY A 276 -2.36 -0.12 4.27
CA GLY A 276 -2.22 -1.58 4.24
C GLY A 276 -3.38 -2.33 3.55
N ALA A 277 -4.49 -1.64 3.26
CA ALA A 277 -5.73 -2.22 2.76
C ALA A 277 -6.22 -1.53 1.47
N ALA A 278 -5.46 -1.72 0.38
CA ALA A 278 -5.68 -1.06 -0.91
C ALA A 278 -7.01 -1.40 -1.62
N ASP A 279 -7.75 -2.40 -1.13
CA ASP A 279 -9.07 -2.82 -1.60
C ASP A 279 -10.24 -2.07 -0.94
N ILE A 280 -9.97 -1.20 0.05
CA ILE A 280 -10.99 -0.37 0.69
C ILE A 280 -11.34 0.80 -0.25
N TRP A 281 -12.60 0.90 -0.66
CA TRP A 281 -13.08 2.06 -1.41
C TRP A 281 -13.03 3.35 -0.55
N PRO A 282 -12.76 4.53 -1.15
CA PRO A 282 -12.61 5.78 -0.40
C PRO A 282 -13.81 6.18 0.48
N ASP A 283 -15.00 5.68 0.15
CA ASP A 283 -16.26 5.95 0.84
C ASP A 283 -16.60 4.93 1.96
N VAL A 284 -15.73 3.94 2.19
CA VAL A 284 -15.90 2.93 3.24
C VAL A 284 -15.10 3.34 4.49
N SER A 285 -15.74 3.26 5.66
CA SER A 285 -15.08 3.52 6.94
C SER A 285 -13.97 2.48 7.21
N PRO A 286 -12.72 2.91 7.48
CA PRO A 286 -11.60 2.01 7.76
C PRO A 286 -11.87 1.06 8.94
N LEU A 287 -12.44 1.57 10.04
CA LEU A 287 -12.74 0.76 11.22
C LEU A 287 -13.85 -0.25 10.94
N LEU A 288 -14.90 0.13 10.21
CA LEU A 288 -15.96 -0.82 9.85
C LEU A 288 -15.43 -1.94 8.97
N HIS A 289 -14.62 -1.62 7.97
CA HIS A 289 -13.98 -2.63 7.13
C HIS A 289 -13.06 -3.56 7.95
N PHE A 290 -12.28 -2.99 8.88
CA PHE A 290 -11.43 -3.76 9.78
C PHE A 290 -12.21 -4.76 10.62
N LEU A 291 -13.28 -4.31 11.28
CA LEU A 291 -14.10 -5.17 12.14
C LEU A 291 -14.88 -6.22 11.33
N ALA A 292 -15.31 -5.89 10.11
CA ALA A 292 -16.04 -6.81 9.27
C ALA A 292 -15.18 -7.95 8.71
N VAL A 293 -13.98 -7.62 8.20
CA VAL A 293 -13.12 -8.59 7.49
C VAL A 293 -11.63 -8.45 7.79
N GLY A 294 -11.14 -7.23 8.02
CA GLY A 294 -9.70 -6.96 8.07
C GLY A 294 -8.96 -7.64 9.21
N ASP A 295 -9.53 -7.66 10.41
CA ASP A 295 -8.91 -8.29 11.58
C ASP A 295 -8.72 -9.79 11.33
N ARG A 296 -9.77 -10.50 10.87
CA ARG A 296 -9.69 -11.94 10.56
C ARG A 296 -8.75 -12.27 9.40
N GLN A 297 -8.52 -11.34 8.48
CA GLN A 297 -7.54 -11.48 7.41
C GLN A 297 -6.10 -11.21 7.87
N GLY A 298 -5.88 -10.90 9.15
CA GLY A 298 -4.56 -10.60 9.68
C GLY A 298 -3.98 -9.28 9.17
N ARG A 299 -4.84 -8.29 8.89
CA ARG A 299 -4.39 -6.95 8.50
C ARG A 299 -3.97 -6.15 9.73
N SER A 300 -2.89 -5.39 9.60
CA SER A 300 -2.36 -4.60 10.72
C SER A 300 -3.17 -3.30 10.90
N PRO A 301 -3.81 -3.07 12.06
CA PRO A 301 -4.54 -1.82 12.33
C PRO A 301 -3.64 -0.65 12.74
N HIS A 302 -2.37 -0.92 13.09
CA HIS A 302 -1.42 0.07 13.58
C HIS A 302 0.02 -0.44 13.40
N PRO A 303 1.02 0.41 13.12
CA PRO A 303 2.42 0.00 12.90
C PRO A 303 3.01 -0.87 14.02
N LEU A 304 2.59 -0.61 15.26
CA LEU A 304 3.03 -1.34 16.46
C LEU A 304 2.32 -2.69 16.67
N PHE A 305 1.34 -3.06 15.85
CA PHE A 305 0.63 -4.33 15.98
C PHE A 305 0.94 -5.23 14.79
N ASN A 306 1.52 -6.41 15.05
CA ASN A 306 1.86 -7.39 14.03
C ASN A 306 0.92 -8.61 14.15
N PRO A 307 -0.13 -8.72 13.31
CA PRO A 307 -1.11 -9.79 13.41
C PRO A 307 -0.52 -11.19 13.20
N GLN A 308 0.46 -11.33 12.30
CA GLN A 308 1.11 -12.60 11.99
C GLN A 308 1.94 -13.08 13.19
N TYR A 309 2.72 -12.19 13.79
CA TYR A 309 3.49 -12.50 15.00
C TYR A 309 2.54 -12.84 16.16
N TYR A 310 1.53 -12.00 16.40
CA TYR A 310 0.60 -12.20 17.49
C TYR A 310 -0.15 -13.54 17.37
N ALA A 311 -0.60 -13.89 16.16
CA ALA A 311 -1.21 -15.19 15.89
C ALA A 311 -0.25 -16.36 16.13
N ALA A 312 1.03 -16.22 15.75
CA ALA A 312 2.04 -17.26 15.95
C ALA A 312 2.34 -17.53 17.43
N VAL A 313 2.25 -16.52 18.30
CA VAL A 313 2.54 -16.64 19.74
C VAL A 313 1.28 -16.81 20.62
N THR A 314 0.09 -16.88 20.01
CA THR A 314 -1.21 -16.97 20.71
C THR A 314 -1.98 -18.20 20.19
N PRO A 315 -1.67 -19.42 20.66
CA PRO A 315 -2.24 -20.66 20.11
C PRO A 315 -3.76 -20.79 20.23
N ASP A 316 -4.35 -20.20 21.27
CA ASP A 316 -5.79 -20.18 21.54
C ASP A 316 -6.56 -19.16 20.69
N LEU A 317 -5.87 -18.33 19.91
CA LEU A 317 -6.50 -17.42 18.95
C LEU A 317 -7.36 -18.19 17.93
N ALA A 318 -6.95 -19.38 17.51
CA ALA A 318 -7.68 -20.19 16.54
C ALA A 318 -9.07 -20.63 17.05
N ALA A 319 -9.26 -20.70 18.37
CA ALA A 319 -10.55 -21.02 19.00
C ALA A 319 -11.35 -19.76 19.38
N SER A 320 -10.80 -18.57 19.15
CA SER A 320 -11.42 -17.29 19.47
C SER A 320 -12.43 -16.86 18.40
N PRO A 321 -13.56 -16.22 18.78
CA PRO A 321 -14.45 -15.59 17.81
C PRO A 321 -13.86 -14.31 17.16
N PHE A 322 -12.74 -13.80 17.69
CA PHE A 322 -12.07 -12.56 17.28
C PHE A 322 -10.86 -12.80 16.37
N GLY A 323 -10.53 -11.80 15.55
CA GLY A 323 -9.23 -11.75 14.89
C GLY A 323 -8.11 -11.31 15.84
N PRO A 324 -6.86 -11.26 15.37
CA PRO A 324 -5.67 -11.02 16.18
C PRO A 324 -5.76 -9.73 17.03
N ALA A 325 -6.13 -8.60 16.44
CA ALA A 325 -6.11 -7.32 17.15
C ALA A 325 -7.28 -7.18 18.12
N LEU A 326 -8.48 -7.61 17.74
CA LEU A 326 -9.62 -7.57 18.64
C LEU A 326 -9.44 -8.56 19.80
N HIS A 327 -8.84 -9.73 19.55
CA HIS A 327 -8.44 -10.65 20.62
C HIS A 327 -7.45 -9.98 21.59
N TYR A 328 -6.44 -9.28 21.05
CA TYR A 328 -5.47 -8.58 21.87
C TYR A 328 -6.10 -7.50 22.76
N VAL A 329 -6.92 -6.62 22.18
CA VAL A 329 -7.55 -5.54 22.95
C VAL A 329 -8.57 -6.07 23.96
N ALA A 330 -9.31 -7.12 23.63
CA ALA A 330 -10.32 -7.68 24.52
C ALA A 330 -9.74 -8.54 25.65
N ARG A 331 -8.61 -9.24 25.42
CA ARG A 331 -8.04 -10.20 26.36
C ARG A 331 -6.51 -10.22 26.40
N GLY A 332 -5.86 -10.20 25.23
CA GLY A 332 -4.42 -10.39 25.15
C GLY A 332 -3.58 -9.40 25.96
N ALA A 333 -4.01 -8.14 26.06
CA ALA A 333 -3.33 -7.14 26.89
C ALA A 333 -3.34 -7.52 28.37
N SER A 334 -4.52 -7.86 28.94
CA SER A 334 -4.67 -8.23 30.35
C SER A 334 -4.00 -9.55 30.71
N GLU A 335 -3.87 -10.44 29.71
CA GLU A 335 -3.13 -11.70 29.77
C GLU A 335 -1.61 -11.55 29.52
N LEU A 336 -1.09 -10.31 29.44
CA LEU A 336 0.34 -10.02 29.22
C LEU A 336 0.91 -10.63 27.93
N ARG A 337 0.12 -10.65 26.86
CA ARG A 337 0.59 -11.12 25.55
C ARG A 337 1.31 -10.01 24.79
N SER A 338 2.32 -10.39 24.03
CA SER A 338 3.15 -9.45 23.27
C SER A 338 2.63 -9.31 21.83
N PRO A 339 2.21 -8.11 21.36
CA PRO A 339 1.62 -7.89 20.05
C PRO A 339 2.64 -7.72 18.91
N ASN A 340 3.92 -7.55 19.25
CA ASN A 340 5.03 -7.51 18.30
C ASN A 340 6.34 -7.95 19.01
N PRO A 341 7.41 -8.29 18.27
CA PRO A 341 8.67 -8.78 18.87
C PRO A 341 9.44 -7.78 19.76
N LEU A 342 9.10 -6.49 19.71
CA LEU A 342 9.77 -5.41 20.45
C LEU A 342 8.87 -4.73 21.48
N PHE A 343 7.76 -5.39 21.84
CA PHE A 343 6.94 -5.02 22.97
C PHE A 343 6.83 -6.27 23.86
N ASP A 344 7.54 -6.27 24.98
CA ASP A 344 7.44 -7.30 26.01
C ASP A 344 6.43 -6.83 27.05
N ALA A 345 5.25 -7.44 27.04
CA ALA A 345 4.14 -7.03 27.88
C ALA A 345 4.42 -7.23 29.38
N GLU A 346 5.10 -8.31 29.78
CA GLU A 346 5.44 -8.55 31.19
C GLU A 346 6.43 -7.50 31.68
N HIS A 347 7.49 -7.25 30.91
CA HIS A 347 8.47 -6.21 31.21
C HIS A 347 7.83 -4.82 31.28
N TYR A 348 7.03 -4.48 30.28
CA TYR A 348 6.39 -3.17 30.19
C TYR A 348 5.48 -2.91 31.39
N VAL A 349 4.67 -3.89 31.79
CA VAL A 349 3.80 -3.80 32.97
C VAL A 349 4.62 -3.70 34.25
N TRP A 350 5.66 -4.53 34.41
CA TRP A 350 6.48 -4.54 35.61
C TRP A 350 7.18 -3.20 35.86
N ASN A 351 7.60 -2.52 34.79
CA ASN A 351 8.31 -1.24 34.85
C ASN A 351 7.41 -0.02 34.73
N SER A 352 6.10 -0.21 34.57
CA SER A 352 5.12 0.87 34.59
C SER A 352 4.77 1.28 36.03
N SER A 353 4.76 2.58 36.30
CA SER A 353 4.38 3.13 37.62
C SER A 353 2.90 2.88 37.96
N ASP A 354 2.06 2.74 36.95
CA ASP A 354 0.62 2.45 36.98
C ASP A 354 0.30 1.05 36.44
N ARG A 355 0.93 0.03 37.04
CA ARG A 355 0.87 -1.39 36.62
C ARG A 355 -0.53 -1.89 36.25
N ALA A 356 -1.57 -1.48 36.99
CA ALA A 356 -2.95 -1.90 36.72
C ALA A 356 -3.47 -1.38 35.37
N ALA A 357 -3.15 -0.14 34.99
CA ALA A 357 -3.53 0.43 33.70
C ALA A 357 -2.69 -0.15 32.57
N ALA A 358 -1.37 -0.28 32.78
CA ALA A 358 -0.46 -0.90 31.83
C ALA A 358 -0.82 -2.37 31.54
N GLN A 359 -1.23 -3.14 32.56
CA GLN A 359 -1.68 -4.52 32.37
C GLN A 359 -3.02 -4.57 31.63
N LYS A 360 -3.96 -3.71 31.98
CA LYS A 360 -5.28 -3.70 31.34
C LYS A 360 -5.21 -3.33 29.85
N GLU A 361 -4.37 -2.37 29.48
CA GLU A 361 -4.36 -1.76 28.15
C GLU A 361 -3.13 -2.14 27.29
N GLY A 362 -2.05 -2.64 27.90
CA GLY A 362 -0.84 -3.10 27.21
C GLY A 362 -0.25 -2.07 26.24
N LEU A 363 -0.16 -2.46 24.97
CA LEU A 363 0.38 -1.60 23.91
C LEU A 363 -0.45 -0.32 23.69
N SER A 364 -1.75 -0.34 23.92
CA SER A 364 -2.58 0.88 23.85
C SER A 364 -2.15 1.89 24.92
N HIS A 365 -1.74 1.41 26.10
CA HIS A 365 -1.19 2.24 27.15
C HIS A 365 0.11 2.93 26.70
N LEU A 366 1.03 2.17 26.09
CA LEU A 366 2.26 2.72 25.53
C LEU A 366 1.99 3.79 24.48
N ILE A 367 0.99 3.61 23.62
CA ILE A 367 0.63 4.62 22.61
C ILE A 367 0.09 5.90 23.29
N LYS A 368 -0.72 5.75 24.34
CA LYS A 368 -1.34 6.88 25.06
C LYS A 368 -0.33 7.71 25.87
N VAL A 369 0.58 7.08 26.60
CA VAL A 369 1.45 7.76 27.59
C VAL A 369 2.94 7.54 27.36
N GLY A 370 3.32 6.54 26.56
CA GLY A 370 4.72 6.19 26.30
C GLY A 370 5.57 7.33 25.73
N PRO A 371 5.10 8.08 24.72
CA PRO A 371 5.86 9.21 24.18
C PRO A 371 6.09 10.33 25.19
N THR A 372 5.11 10.62 26.05
CA THR A 372 5.18 11.72 27.03
C THR A 372 5.97 11.36 28.28
N GLU A 373 5.94 10.08 28.68
CA GLU A 373 6.54 9.61 29.93
C GLU A 373 7.82 8.80 29.71
N GLY A 374 8.26 8.61 28.45
CA GLY A 374 9.52 7.95 28.14
C GLY A 374 9.56 6.45 28.43
N ARG A 375 8.40 5.78 28.43
CA ARG A 375 8.30 4.39 28.91
C ARG A 375 8.99 3.39 27.98
N HIS A 376 9.65 2.39 28.57
CA HIS A 376 10.40 1.36 27.85
C HIS A 376 9.53 0.11 27.57
N PRO A 377 9.17 -0.16 26.31
CA PRO A 377 8.32 -1.29 25.92
C PRO A 377 9.01 -2.65 25.94
N HIS A 378 10.34 -2.70 26.04
CA HIS A 378 11.11 -3.93 25.98
C HIS A 378 12.42 -3.75 26.76
N PRO A 379 12.97 -4.79 27.40
CA PRO A 379 14.24 -4.68 28.15
C PRO A 379 15.41 -4.17 27.33
N LEU A 380 15.32 -4.33 26.01
CA LEU A 380 16.37 -3.97 25.04
C LEU A 380 16.06 -2.69 24.25
N PHE A 381 14.96 -1.99 24.58
CA PHE A 381 14.56 -0.78 23.87
C PHE A 381 14.28 0.37 24.86
N ASP A 382 15.24 1.30 24.93
CA ASP A 382 15.11 2.53 25.72
C ASP A 382 14.48 3.66 24.90
N SER A 383 13.17 3.88 25.11
CA SER A 383 12.41 4.95 24.46
C SER A 383 12.95 6.36 24.70
N LEU A 384 13.51 6.67 25.87
CA LEU A 384 14.06 8.01 26.16
C LEU A 384 15.38 8.20 25.44
N ALA A 385 16.27 7.22 25.52
CA ALA A 385 17.55 7.26 24.82
C ALA A 385 17.32 7.37 23.31
N TYR A 386 16.40 6.58 22.76
CA TYR A 386 16.00 6.66 21.36
C TYR A 386 15.44 8.06 21.01
N SER A 387 14.51 8.60 21.80
CA SER A 387 13.91 9.92 21.55
C SER A 387 14.93 11.05 21.58
N VAL A 388 15.91 10.99 22.49
CA VAL A 388 17.01 11.98 22.57
C VAL A 388 17.93 11.86 21.36
N GLN A 389 18.17 10.63 20.88
CA GLN A 389 19.01 10.36 19.70
C GLN A 389 18.30 10.70 18.38
N SER A 390 16.97 10.55 18.32
CA SER A 390 16.13 10.88 17.15
C SER A 390 15.57 12.31 17.16
N ALA A 391 15.80 13.09 18.24
CA ALA A 391 15.29 14.45 18.45
C ALA A 391 15.63 15.48 17.35
N ALA A 392 16.50 15.13 16.39
CA ALA A 392 16.84 15.97 15.25
C ALA A 392 16.00 15.67 13.98
N VAL A 393 15.09 14.67 13.99
CA VAL A 393 14.56 14.09 12.74
C VAL A 393 13.04 14.18 12.51
N VAL A 394 12.10 14.22 13.48
CA VAL A 394 10.65 14.39 13.18
C VAL A 394 9.86 15.05 14.33
N ASP A 395 8.74 15.71 13.97
CA ASP A 395 7.65 16.24 14.83
C ASP A 395 7.43 15.45 16.14
N HIS A 396 7.24 16.16 17.26
CA HIS A 396 7.16 15.65 18.64
C HIS A 396 5.97 14.70 18.94
N ARG A 397 5.35 14.08 17.92
CA ARG A 397 4.09 13.33 18.02
C ARG A 397 4.19 11.83 17.72
N SER A 398 5.27 11.35 17.12
CA SER A 398 5.46 9.91 16.84
C SER A 398 5.99 9.13 18.05
N ASN A 399 5.44 7.94 18.28
CA ASN A 399 5.91 7.03 19.31
C ASN A 399 7.32 6.49 18.97
N PRO A 400 8.31 6.51 19.89
CA PRO A 400 9.69 6.07 19.66
C PRO A 400 9.83 4.65 19.09
N LEU A 401 9.02 3.70 19.60
CA LEU A 401 9.04 2.33 19.09
C LEU A 401 8.42 2.25 17.69
N SER A 402 7.45 3.12 17.40
CA SER A 402 6.82 3.19 16.07
C SER A 402 7.79 3.75 15.05
N ASP A 403 8.50 4.82 15.42
CA ASP A 403 9.59 5.40 14.63
C ASP A 403 10.70 4.36 14.41
N TYR A 404 11.13 3.68 15.47
CA TYR A 404 12.12 2.61 15.36
C TYR A 404 11.67 1.52 14.39
N LEU A 405 10.45 0.99 14.52
CA LEU A 405 9.94 -0.08 13.65
C LEU A 405 9.72 0.37 12.20
N GLN A 406 9.41 1.63 11.96
CA GLN A 406 9.17 2.17 10.62
C GLN A 406 10.46 2.57 9.89
N PHE A 407 11.48 3.06 10.62
CA PHE A 407 12.66 3.70 10.00
C PHE A 407 14.03 3.05 10.33
N ARG A 408 14.11 2.18 11.35
CA ARG A 408 15.14 1.16 11.70
C ARG A 408 16.66 1.32 11.43
N SER A 409 17.29 2.45 11.11
CA SER A 409 18.67 2.39 10.56
C SER A 409 19.79 3.34 11.06
N HIS A 410 19.72 4.00 12.23
CA HIS A 410 20.77 4.98 12.62
C HIS A 410 21.50 4.81 13.97
N LEU A 411 21.59 3.61 14.57
CA LEU A 411 22.38 3.44 15.80
C LEU A 411 23.45 2.33 15.74
N ASP A 412 24.59 2.68 16.33
CA ASP A 412 25.95 2.12 16.22
C ASP A 412 26.20 0.91 17.17
N PRO A 413 26.68 -0.26 16.65
CA PRO A 413 27.15 -1.43 17.41
C PRO A 413 28.39 -1.27 18.33
N ALA A 414 28.99 -0.08 18.47
CA ALA A 414 29.89 0.30 19.56
C ALA A 414 29.12 0.46 20.89
N LEU A 415 27.84 0.87 20.79
CA LEU A 415 26.73 0.55 21.70
C LEU A 415 26.80 -0.89 22.25
N LEU A 416 26.86 -1.81 21.30
CA LEU A 416 26.79 -3.24 21.55
C LEU A 416 28.10 -3.74 22.19
N ALA A 417 29.29 -3.28 21.80
CA ALA A 417 30.56 -3.81 22.31
C ALA A 417 30.81 -3.63 23.84
N GLN A 418 30.00 -2.83 24.55
CA GLN A 418 30.06 -2.71 26.03
C GLN A 418 29.10 -3.65 26.79
N GLY A 419 28.28 -4.47 26.11
CA GLY A 419 27.32 -5.37 26.77
C GLY A 419 26.11 -5.78 25.91
N ARG A 420 26.38 -6.43 24.77
CA ARG A 420 25.40 -6.89 23.75
C ARG A 420 24.26 -7.75 24.31
N THR A 421 23.04 -7.54 23.79
CA THR A 421 21.95 -8.53 23.76
C THR A 421 21.42 -8.65 22.33
N ARG A 422 21.59 -9.83 21.71
CA ARG A 422 21.02 -10.18 20.40
C ARG A 422 19.67 -10.87 20.59
N ILE A 423 18.72 -10.67 19.67
CA ILE A 423 17.79 -11.72 19.22
C ILE A 423 17.82 -11.78 17.68
N PRO A 424 17.80 -12.98 17.05
CA PRO A 424 18.11 -13.18 15.63
C PRO A 424 16.96 -12.80 14.68
N ALA A 425 17.28 -12.68 13.40
CA ALA A 425 16.32 -12.53 12.32
C ALA A 425 15.39 -13.76 12.14
N PRO A 426 14.12 -13.59 11.74
CA PRO A 426 13.34 -14.68 11.18
C PRO A 426 14.00 -15.15 9.87
N ARG A 427 14.17 -16.47 9.73
CA ARG A 427 14.75 -17.10 8.54
C ARG A 427 13.80 -16.94 7.33
N PRO A 428 14.29 -16.52 6.16
CA PRO A 428 13.60 -16.80 4.90
C PRO A 428 13.63 -18.30 4.60
N ALA A 429 12.56 -18.79 3.99
CA ALA A 429 12.42 -20.16 3.54
C ALA A 429 13.58 -20.59 2.63
N TYR A 430 13.95 -21.84 2.83
CA TYR A 430 14.97 -22.62 2.15
C TYR A 430 14.87 -22.51 0.61
N LEU A 431 15.92 -22.02 -0.05
CA LEU A 431 16.25 -22.39 -1.44
C LEU A 431 17.54 -23.22 -1.41
N PRO A 432 17.66 -24.25 -2.28
CA PRO A 432 18.56 -25.37 -2.09
C PRO A 432 20.04 -24.98 -2.25
N PRO A 433 20.97 -25.75 -1.66
CA PRO A 433 22.36 -25.36 -1.57
C PRO A 433 23.08 -25.57 -2.91
N GLN A 434 23.87 -24.59 -3.34
CA GLN A 434 24.98 -24.86 -4.27
C GLN A 434 26.29 -24.20 -3.84
N ARG A 435 27.18 -25.10 -3.43
CA ARG A 435 28.66 -25.07 -3.36
C ARG A 435 29.30 -24.09 -2.36
N SER A 436 30.20 -24.67 -1.58
CA SER A 436 31.06 -24.06 -0.57
C SER A 436 31.72 -22.77 -1.06
N ARG A 437 31.12 -21.63 -0.70
CA ARG A 437 31.71 -20.29 -0.77
C ARG A 437 32.14 -19.90 0.65
N PRO A 438 33.19 -19.08 0.82
CA PRO A 438 33.52 -18.54 2.14
C PRO A 438 32.29 -17.78 2.66
N PRO A 439 31.99 -17.90 3.96
CA PRO A 439 30.83 -17.23 4.52
C PRO A 439 31.02 -15.72 4.40
N SER A 440 29.94 -14.98 4.12
CA SER A 440 29.99 -13.55 3.76
C SER A 440 30.74 -12.67 4.76
N HIS A 441 30.79 -13.06 6.04
CA HIS A 441 31.54 -12.36 7.09
C HIS A 441 33.06 -12.35 6.90
N ASP A 442 33.63 -13.28 6.14
CA ASP A 442 35.09 -13.38 5.91
C ASP A 442 35.59 -12.44 4.80
N VAL A 443 34.70 -11.84 4.00
CA VAL A 443 35.07 -10.96 2.90
C VAL A 443 35.54 -9.61 3.43
N ARG A 444 36.77 -9.19 3.13
CA ARG A 444 37.29 -7.88 3.57
C ARG A 444 36.85 -6.76 2.63
N VAL A 445 36.33 -5.67 3.19
CA VAL A 445 35.92 -4.47 2.42
C VAL A 445 36.79 -3.26 2.78
N SER A 446 37.38 -2.60 1.79
CA SER A 446 38.07 -1.33 2.01
C SER A 446 37.17 -0.15 1.65
N VAL A 447 36.76 0.63 2.64
CA VAL A 447 35.97 1.85 2.43
C VAL A 447 36.90 3.00 2.09
N LEU A 448 36.73 3.58 0.89
CA LEU A 448 37.57 4.65 0.36
C LEU A 448 36.88 5.99 0.59
N VAL A 449 37.52 6.87 1.35
CA VAL A 449 36.96 8.19 1.70
C VAL A 449 37.99 9.29 1.37
N PRO A 450 37.90 9.92 0.18
CA PRO A 450 38.67 11.11 -0.12
C PRO A 450 38.13 12.30 0.67
N THR A 451 39.00 13.07 1.32
CA THR A 451 38.61 14.25 2.12
C THR A 451 39.25 15.53 1.56
N TYR A 452 38.50 16.62 1.46
CA TYR A 452 39.06 17.95 1.17
C TYR A 452 38.24 19.05 1.84
N ASN A 453 38.85 19.74 2.80
CA ASN A 453 38.22 20.77 3.62
C ASN A 453 36.89 20.30 4.27
N SER A 454 36.85 19.02 4.67
CA SER A 454 35.65 18.36 5.17
C SER A 454 35.16 18.99 6.47
N PRO A 455 33.86 19.29 6.60
CA PRO A 455 33.29 19.78 7.85
C PRO A 455 33.54 18.77 8.99
N PRO A 456 34.11 19.19 10.13
CA PRO A 456 34.47 18.32 11.24
C PRO A 456 33.36 17.36 11.68
N ASP A 457 32.15 17.87 11.92
CA ASP A 457 31.03 17.08 12.44
C ASP A 457 30.53 16.04 11.43
N HIS A 458 30.57 16.37 10.14
CA HIS A 458 30.15 15.45 9.09
C HIS A 458 31.19 14.35 8.86
N LEU A 459 32.47 14.70 8.89
CA LEU A 459 33.56 13.72 8.81
C LEU A 459 33.51 12.73 9.98
N ILE A 460 33.25 13.21 11.20
CA ILE A 460 33.06 12.34 12.37
C ILE A 460 31.91 11.37 12.13
N ARG A 461 30.75 11.85 11.67
CA ARG A 461 29.58 11.00 11.39
C ARG A 461 29.87 9.96 10.29
N ALA A 462 30.56 10.34 9.23
CA ALA A 462 30.94 9.42 8.15
C ALA A 462 31.86 8.30 8.67
N ILE A 463 32.92 8.67 9.42
CA ILE A 463 33.85 7.70 10.03
C ILE A 463 33.12 6.77 10.99
N GLU A 464 32.30 7.31 11.89
CA GLU A 464 31.56 6.50 12.85
C GLU A 464 30.56 5.57 12.15
N SER A 465 29.91 6.00 11.07
CA SER A 465 29.02 5.13 10.28
C SER A 465 29.70 3.88 9.74
N VAL A 466 31.00 3.96 9.41
CA VAL A 466 31.81 2.82 9.00
C VAL A 466 32.24 1.99 10.21
N ARG A 467 32.65 2.64 11.30
CA ARG A 467 33.05 1.95 12.55
C ARG A 467 31.93 1.09 13.12
N CYS A 468 30.70 1.48 12.83
CA CYS A 468 29.50 0.84 13.32
C CYS A 468 28.81 -0.09 12.32
N GLN A 469 29.53 -0.53 11.30
CA GLN A 469 29.08 -1.59 10.43
C GLN A 469 29.00 -2.94 11.19
N THR A 470 27.92 -3.67 10.94
CA THR A 470 27.68 -5.03 11.45
C THR A 470 28.54 -6.08 10.78
N HIS A 471 28.98 -5.81 9.55
CA HIS A 471 30.09 -6.52 8.92
C HIS A 471 31.38 -6.05 9.60
N GLU A 472 32.12 -6.91 10.29
CA GLU A 472 33.27 -6.49 11.11
C GLU A 472 34.60 -6.45 10.31
N ASN A 473 34.67 -7.18 9.19
CA ASN A 473 35.88 -7.29 8.35
C ASN A 473 35.96 -6.16 7.31
N TRP A 474 36.24 -4.95 7.78
CA TRP A 474 36.49 -3.79 6.93
C TRP A 474 37.77 -3.07 7.33
N GLU A 475 38.24 -2.22 6.43
CA GLU A 475 39.17 -1.14 6.73
C GLU A 475 38.65 0.18 6.14
N LEU A 476 38.98 1.29 6.77
CA LEU A 476 38.59 2.63 6.35
C LEU A 476 39.84 3.40 5.93
N ILE A 477 39.85 3.94 4.72
CA ILE A 477 41.01 4.61 4.14
C ILE A 477 40.66 6.06 3.85
N LEU A 478 41.12 6.93 4.75
CA LEU A 478 40.96 8.37 4.68
C LEU A 478 42.16 8.98 3.95
N VAL A 479 41.92 9.57 2.78
CA VAL A 479 42.97 10.30 2.05
C VAL A 479 42.62 11.76 1.96
N ASP A 480 43.45 12.60 2.61
CA ASP A 480 43.28 14.05 2.54
C ASP A 480 43.94 14.63 1.29
N ASP A 481 43.14 15.21 0.40
CA ASP A 481 43.57 15.81 -0.87
C ASP A 481 44.17 17.21 -0.66
N GLY A 482 45.08 17.37 0.30
CA GLY A 482 45.79 18.63 0.50
C GLY A 482 44.93 19.73 1.15
N SER A 483 44.09 19.42 2.13
CA SER A 483 43.24 20.42 2.81
C SER A 483 44.03 21.58 3.42
N PRO A 484 43.56 22.83 3.27
CA PRO A 484 44.18 23.99 3.92
C PRO A 484 43.89 24.04 5.43
N SER A 485 42.70 23.60 5.85
CA SER A 485 42.33 23.44 7.27
C SER A 485 42.98 22.19 7.85
N ASN A 486 43.52 22.33 9.07
CA ASN A 486 44.14 21.21 9.79
C ASN A 486 43.15 20.46 10.69
N GLU A 487 41.95 20.98 10.90
CA GLU A 487 40.94 20.42 11.81
C GLU A 487 40.50 19.03 11.36
N ALA A 488 40.06 18.89 10.10
CA ALA A 488 39.67 17.59 9.52
C ALA A 488 40.82 16.58 9.54
N ARG A 489 42.06 17.01 9.23
CA ARG A 489 43.26 16.18 9.30
C ARG A 489 43.55 15.68 10.70
N LYS A 490 43.44 16.55 11.71
CA LYS A 490 43.62 16.18 13.13
C LYS A 490 42.58 15.14 13.55
N ILE A 491 41.34 15.27 13.10
CA ILE A 491 40.26 14.31 13.36
C ILE A 491 40.56 12.95 12.73
N ALA A 492 40.83 12.92 11.42
CA ALA A 492 41.17 11.68 10.71
C ALA A 492 42.40 10.98 11.31
N TYR A 493 43.44 11.75 11.63
CA TYR A 493 44.62 11.24 12.31
C TYR A 493 44.28 10.66 13.69
N LYS A 494 43.46 11.37 14.50
CA LYS A 494 43.02 10.87 15.81
C LYS A 494 42.31 9.52 15.69
N PHE A 495 41.37 9.37 14.75
CA PHE A 495 40.68 8.10 14.52
C PHE A 495 41.65 6.98 14.09
N SER A 496 42.61 7.27 13.21
CA SER A 496 43.64 6.29 12.81
C SER A 496 44.54 5.82 13.95
N ARG A 497 44.63 6.60 15.05
CA ARG A 497 45.35 6.21 16.27
C ARG A 497 44.48 5.44 17.26
N GLN A 498 43.16 5.47 17.10
CA GLN A 498 42.19 4.84 17.98
C GLN A 498 41.70 3.47 17.47
N ASP A 499 41.70 3.27 16.15
CA ASP A 499 41.27 2.03 15.52
C ASP A 499 42.26 1.67 14.39
N GLU A 500 42.91 0.52 14.52
CA GLU A 500 43.94 0.08 13.56
C GLU A 500 43.40 -0.22 12.16
N ARG A 501 42.08 -0.42 12.04
CA ARG A 501 41.41 -0.58 10.74
C ARG A 501 41.24 0.74 10.01
N VAL A 502 41.46 1.88 10.67
CA VAL A 502 41.38 3.21 10.08
C VAL A 502 42.78 3.66 9.66
N LYS A 503 43.00 3.76 8.34
CA LYS A 503 44.21 4.30 7.73
C LYS A 503 43.98 5.77 7.36
N PHE A 504 44.97 6.62 7.62
CA PHE A 504 44.94 8.03 7.22
C PHE A 504 46.22 8.41 6.47
N GLU A 505 46.07 9.04 5.30
CA GLU A 505 47.18 9.58 4.52
C GLU A 505 46.91 11.00 4.00
N PRO A 506 47.69 12.01 4.39
CA PRO A 506 47.61 13.35 3.82
C PRO A 506 48.46 13.50 2.55
N MET A 507 47.89 14.12 1.52
CA MET A 507 48.61 14.52 0.31
C MET A 507 49.27 15.90 0.48
N ALA A 508 50.42 16.08 -0.16
CA ALA A 508 51.21 17.32 -0.08
C ALA A 508 50.51 18.54 -0.70
N LYS A 509 49.65 18.33 -1.69
CA LYS A 509 48.86 19.36 -2.38
C LYS A 509 47.59 18.75 -2.96
N ASN A 510 46.59 19.59 -3.19
CA ASN A 510 45.36 19.20 -3.86
C ASN A 510 45.64 18.71 -5.29
N GLY A 511 45.28 17.46 -5.56
CA GLY A 511 45.43 16.76 -6.82
C GLY A 511 44.11 16.43 -7.52
N GLY A 512 42.97 16.66 -6.86
CA GLY A 512 41.63 16.34 -7.35
C GLY A 512 41.11 15.02 -6.78
N ILE A 513 39.78 14.90 -6.72
CA ILE A 513 39.08 13.77 -6.09
C ILE A 513 39.49 12.41 -6.68
N SER A 514 39.70 12.31 -7.99
CA SER A 514 40.14 11.05 -8.61
C SER A 514 41.53 10.62 -8.12
N ARG A 515 42.45 11.56 -7.91
CA ARG A 515 43.80 11.23 -7.42
C ARG A 515 43.78 10.79 -5.96
N ALA A 516 43.01 11.48 -5.12
CA ALA A 516 42.82 11.08 -3.73
C ALA A 516 42.16 9.71 -3.61
N THR A 517 41.11 9.46 -4.41
CA THR A 517 40.41 8.17 -4.44
C THR A 517 41.32 7.04 -4.95
N ASN A 518 42.12 7.29 -6.00
CA ASN A 518 43.12 6.33 -6.47
C ASN A 518 44.21 6.05 -5.45
N ARG A 519 44.61 7.06 -4.66
CA ARG A 519 45.57 6.85 -3.58
C ARG A 519 44.96 5.96 -2.50
N ALA A 520 43.69 6.17 -2.15
CA ALA A 520 42.97 5.29 -1.23
C ALA A 520 42.87 3.85 -1.78
N LEU A 521 42.52 3.70 -3.06
CA LEU A 521 42.45 2.40 -3.75
C LEU A 521 43.81 1.67 -3.74
N ALA A 522 44.92 2.39 -3.89
CA ALA A 522 46.27 1.81 -3.84
C ALA A 522 46.66 1.31 -2.43
N LEU A 523 46.08 1.90 -1.37
CA LEU A 523 46.29 1.51 0.03
C LEU A 523 45.33 0.40 0.50
N ALA A 524 44.31 0.09 -0.30
CA ALA A 524 43.30 -0.91 0.00
C ALA A 524 43.87 -2.33 -0.08
N ASP A 525 43.51 -3.15 0.90
CA ASP A 525 43.84 -4.57 1.04
C ASP A 525 42.59 -5.48 0.99
N GLY A 526 41.39 -4.89 0.92
CA GLY A 526 40.11 -5.61 0.81
C GLY A 526 39.91 -6.25 -0.55
N GLU A 527 39.13 -7.34 -0.58
CA GLU A 527 38.72 -7.99 -1.83
C GLU A 527 37.77 -7.09 -2.63
N TYR A 528 36.92 -6.37 -1.91
CA TYR A 528 36.03 -5.34 -2.45
C TYR A 528 36.39 -3.98 -1.89
N VAL A 529 36.15 -2.94 -2.69
CA VAL A 529 36.23 -1.55 -2.26
C VAL A 529 34.86 -0.92 -2.26
N ALA A 530 34.56 -0.14 -1.21
CA ALA A 530 33.32 0.60 -1.07
C ALA A 530 33.59 2.10 -1.17
N MET A 531 32.75 2.82 -1.91
CA MET A 531 32.83 4.28 -2.02
C MET A 531 31.96 4.95 -0.95
N LEU A 532 32.50 5.98 -0.29
CA LEU A 532 31.77 6.80 0.68
C LEU A 532 32.30 8.24 0.63
N ASP A 533 31.38 9.20 0.46
CA ASP A 533 31.72 10.62 0.57
C ASP A 533 31.93 11.02 2.03
N HIS A 534 32.84 11.97 2.25
CA HIS A 534 33.32 12.34 3.60
C HIS A 534 32.28 13.02 4.50
N ASP A 535 31.09 13.31 3.99
CA ASP A 535 29.98 13.99 4.66
C ASP A 535 28.66 13.19 4.66
N ASP A 536 28.69 11.99 4.08
CA ASP A 536 27.58 11.07 3.99
C ASP A 536 27.69 9.93 5.02
N VAL A 537 26.62 9.16 5.18
CA VAL A 537 26.49 8.14 6.23
C VAL A 537 25.96 6.84 5.63
N LEU A 538 26.54 5.72 6.06
CA LEU A 538 26.02 4.38 5.77
C LEU A 538 25.06 3.91 6.87
N THR A 539 24.06 3.11 6.53
CA THR A 539 23.30 2.37 7.55
C THR A 539 24.19 1.31 8.20
N PRO A 540 24.00 0.95 9.49
CA PRO A 540 24.85 -0.04 10.19
C PRO A 540 24.95 -1.42 9.54
N ASP A 541 24.01 -1.77 8.67
CA ASP A 541 23.95 -3.04 7.95
C ASP A 541 24.36 -2.94 6.47
N ALA A 542 24.82 -1.77 6.02
CA ALA A 542 25.13 -1.50 4.62
C ALA A 542 26.16 -2.48 4.05
N LEU A 543 27.35 -2.58 4.65
CA LEU A 543 28.40 -3.46 4.14
C LEU A 543 27.98 -4.94 4.16
N ALA A 544 27.29 -5.38 5.21
CA ALA A 544 26.82 -6.77 5.33
C ALA A 544 25.84 -7.12 4.19
N LYS A 545 24.84 -6.29 3.96
CA LYS A 545 23.84 -6.50 2.89
C LYS A 545 24.46 -6.45 1.50
N MET A 546 25.40 -5.53 1.28
CA MET A 546 26.10 -5.40 0.00
C MET A 546 26.94 -6.65 -0.28
N ILE A 547 27.68 -7.15 0.70
CA ILE A 547 28.47 -8.38 0.55
C ILE A 547 27.57 -9.62 0.44
N ASP A 548 26.49 -9.71 1.20
CA ASP A 548 25.53 -10.80 1.08
C ASP A 548 24.92 -10.86 -0.33
N ALA A 549 24.56 -9.71 -0.91
CA ALA A 549 24.06 -9.63 -2.28
C ALA A 549 25.13 -10.06 -3.31
N ILE A 550 26.38 -9.63 -3.13
CA ILE A 550 27.51 -10.01 -3.99
C ILE A 550 27.76 -11.52 -3.91
N VAL A 551 27.89 -12.06 -2.70
CA VAL A 551 28.22 -13.48 -2.45
C VAL A 551 27.08 -14.40 -2.87
N SER A 552 25.82 -14.03 -2.63
CA SER A 552 24.66 -14.85 -3.01
C SER A 552 24.46 -14.90 -4.53
N SER A 553 24.56 -13.76 -5.21
CA SER A 553 24.42 -13.68 -6.67
C SER A 553 25.67 -14.10 -7.45
N GLY A 554 26.84 -14.10 -6.79
CA GLY A 554 28.13 -14.24 -7.47
C GLY A 554 28.47 -13.02 -8.34
N ALA A 555 28.01 -11.83 -7.92
CA ALA A 555 28.31 -10.58 -8.58
C ALA A 555 29.77 -10.16 -8.37
N ASP A 556 30.27 -9.30 -9.26
CA ASP A 556 31.56 -8.62 -9.10
C ASP A 556 31.38 -7.25 -8.45
N GLY A 557 30.15 -6.74 -8.33
CA GLY A 557 29.87 -5.51 -7.59
C GLY A 557 28.40 -5.36 -7.26
N ALA A 558 28.08 -4.41 -6.40
CA ALA A 558 26.72 -4.07 -6.03
C ALA A 558 26.53 -2.57 -5.81
N TYR A 559 25.27 -2.13 -5.91
CA TYR A 559 24.80 -0.81 -5.48
C TYR A 559 23.49 -0.93 -4.70
N SER A 560 23.17 0.05 -3.86
CA SER A 560 21.94 0.09 -3.06
C SER A 560 21.00 1.22 -3.46
N ASP A 561 19.75 1.19 -3.00
CA ASP A 561 18.93 2.40 -2.90
C ASP A 561 19.56 3.42 -1.93
N GLN A 562 19.13 4.68 -2.01
CA GLN A 562 19.65 5.75 -1.15
C GLN A 562 18.54 6.72 -0.70
N ALA A 563 18.84 7.51 0.32
CA ALA A 563 18.00 8.60 0.80
C ALA A 563 18.73 9.93 0.66
N TYR A 564 17.98 10.97 0.32
CA TYR A 564 18.41 12.36 0.49
C TYR A 564 18.10 12.79 1.91
N VAL A 565 19.09 13.37 2.59
CA VAL A 565 18.96 13.86 3.96
C VAL A 565 19.42 15.30 4.11
N SER A 566 18.84 16.02 5.05
CA SER A 566 19.26 17.39 5.39
C SER A 566 20.68 17.43 5.99
N ALA A 567 21.23 18.64 6.17
CA ALA A 567 22.49 18.84 6.91
C ALA A 567 22.50 18.18 8.32
N TRP A 568 21.32 17.94 8.90
CA TRP A 568 21.17 17.34 10.24
C TRP A 568 20.76 15.85 10.21
N SER A 569 20.77 15.22 9.03
CA SER A 569 20.36 13.82 8.79
C SER A 569 18.84 13.57 8.84
N THR A 570 18.02 14.61 8.68
CA THR A 570 16.58 14.47 8.51
C THR A 570 16.27 13.89 7.13
N LEU A 571 15.42 12.86 7.03
CA LEU A 571 15.02 12.28 5.74
C LEU A 571 14.21 13.31 4.93
N GLU A 572 14.65 13.58 3.70
CA GLU A 572 14.00 14.53 2.78
C GLU A 572 13.25 13.78 1.67
N SER A 573 13.90 12.77 1.07
CA SER A 573 13.24 11.88 0.10
C SER A 573 14.01 10.58 -0.11
N MET A 574 13.33 9.55 -0.61
CA MET A 574 13.95 8.27 -0.97
C MET A 574 14.19 8.19 -2.48
N PHE A 575 15.26 7.49 -2.85
CA PHE A 575 15.65 7.26 -4.22
C PHE A 575 15.81 5.76 -4.50
N HIS A 576 14.71 5.17 -4.97
CA HIS A 576 14.65 3.76 -5.35
C HIS A 576 15.17 3.52 -6.76
N LYS A 577 15.92 2.46 -7.00
CA LYS A 577 16.58 2.19 -8.26
C LYS A 577 16.03 0.90 -8.90
N PRO A 578 16.04 0.77 -10.23
CA PRO A 578 15.87 -0.52 -10.88
C PRO A 578 17.13 -1.38 -10.68
N ASP A 579 17.04 -2.66 -11.04
CA ASP A 579 18.22 -3.51 -11.24
C ASP A 579 19.12 -2.98 -12.37
N PHE A 580 20.31 -3.57 -12.49
CA PHE A 580 21.36 -3.04 -13.35
C PHE A 580 20.94 -2.98 -14.83
N SER A 581 20.91 -1.77 -15.37
CA SER A 581 20.43 -1.41 -16.69
C SER A 581 21.56 -0.67 -17.44
N PRO A 582 22.40 -1.41 -18.19
CA PRO A 582 23.48 -0.81 -18.97
C PRO A 582 23.02 0.31 -19.91
N VAL A 583 21.83 0.19 -20.52
CA VAL A 583 21.32 1.22 -21.41
C VAL A 583 20.91 2.47 -20.63
N LEU A 584 20.18 2.33 -19.52
CA LEU A 584 19.86 3.48 -18.65
C LEU A 584 21.14 4.17 -18.14
N MET A 585 22.16 3.38 -17.80
CA MET A 585 23.45 3.92 -17.36
C MET A 585 24.11 4.80 -18.43
N THR A 586 23.91 4.56 -19.74
CA THR A 586 24.43 5.48 -20.76
C THR A 586 23.72 6.83 -20.79
N GLY A 587 22.50 6.91 -20.26
CA GLY A 587 21.71 8.15 -20.15
C GLY A 587 21.95 8.91 -18.85
N VAL A 588 22.26 8.20 -17.76
CA VAL A 588 22.33 8.75 -16.39
C VAL A 588 23.11 7.84 -15.43
N MET A 589 23.90 8.44 -14.53
CA MET A 589 24.54 7.74 -13.40
C MET A 589 23.55 7.47 -12.26
N TYR A 590 22.62 6.52 -12.45
CA TYR A 590 21.57 6.25 -11.47
C TYR A 590 22.02 5.34 -10.32
N LEU A 591 23.19 4.68 -10.43
CA LEU A 591 23.71 3.76 -9.41
C LEU A 591 24.02 4.46 -8.08
N GLY A 592 24.30 5.77 -8.11
CA GLY A 592 24.57 6.58 -6.93
C GLY A 592 25.91 6.27 -6.26
N HIS A 593 26.01 6.53 -4.96
CA HIS A 593 27.31 6.66 -4.28
C HIS A 593 27.78 5.42 -3.51
N LEU A 594 26.88 4.63 -2.91
CA LEU A 594 27.28 3.35 -2.32
C LEU A 594 27.48 2.31 -3.42
N LEU A 595 28.67 2.33 -3.97
CA LEU A 595 29.17 1.35 -4.91
C LEU A 595 30.14 0.45 -4.15
N VAL A 596 29.92 -0.86 -4.21
CA VAL A 596 30.86 -1.86 -3.71
C VAL A 596 31.32 -2.68 -4.89
N VAL A 597 32.60 -2.58 -5.24
CA VAL A 597 33.16 -3.17 -6.46
C VAL A 597 34.39 -4.01 -6.17
N ARG A 598 34.61 -5.05 -6.97
CA ARG A 598 35.78 -5.91 -6.84
C ARG A 598 37.05 -5.12 -7.10
N ARG A 599 37.99 -5.19 -6.16
CA ARG A 599 39.20 -4.37 -6.17
C ARG A 599 40.11 -4.65 -7.36
N ASP A 600 40.25 -5.92 -7.75
CA ASP A 600 41.11 -6.33 -8.87
C ASP A 600 40.62 -5.76 -10.21
N ILE A 601 39.31 -5.72 -10.45
CA ILE A 601 38.72 -5.08 -11.64
C ILE A 601 38.95 -3.56 -11.57
N ALA A 602 38.72 -2.93 -10.41
CA ALA A 602 38.95 -1.50 -10.22
C ALA A 602 40.41 -1.09 -10.54
N LEU A 603 41.38 -1.92 -10.11
CA LEU A 603 42.80 -1.74 -10.43
C LEU A 603 43.10 -2.01 -11.92
N ALA A 604 42.53 -3.08 -12.49
CA ALA A 604 42.77 -3.48 -13.87
C ALA A 604 42.31 -2.42 -14.89
N ILE A 605 41.23 -1.71 -14.59
CA ILE A 605 40.76 -0.59 -15.44
C ILE A 605 41.55 0.70 -15.23
N GLY A 606 42.48 0.75 -14.27
CA GLY A 606 43.33 1.90 -13.97
C GLY A 606 42.75 2.90 -12.97
N GLY A 607 41.75 2.52 -12.17
CA GLY A 607 41.11 3.39 -11.19
C GLY A 607 40.30 4.53 -11.82
N PHE A 608 40.19 5.65 -11.10
CA PHE A 608 39.44 6.86 -11.47
C PHE A 608 40.29 7.78 -12.35
N ASP A 609 39.73 8.28 -13.46
CA ASP A 609 40.45 9.16 -14.38
C ASP A 609 40.32 10.64 -13.98
N PRO A 610 41.41 11.34 -13.58
CA PRO A 610 41.36 12.74 -13.17
C PRO A 610 40.85 13.71 -14.25
N ARG A 611 40.83 13.30 -15.53
CA ARG A 611 40.23 14.11 -16.61
C ARG A 611 38.71 14.26 -16.46
N PHE A 612 38.09 13.46 -15.60
CA PHE A 612 36.66 13.42 -15.33
C PHE A 612 36.32 13.78 -13.88
N ASP A 613 37.20 14.47 -13.13
CA ASP A 613 36.85 15.01 -11.81
C ASP A 613 35.50 15.76 -11.86
N LYS A 614 34.64 15.51 -10.85
CA LYS A 614 33.20 15.84 -10.72
C LYS A 614 32.23 14.84 -11.36
N LEU A 615 32.73 13.91 -12.17
CA LEU A 615 31.98 12.85 -12.83
C LEU A 615 32.75 11.52 -12.82
N GLN A 616 33.71 11.41 -11.89
CA GLN A 616 34.70 10.36 -11.87
C GLN A 616 34.08 8.98 -11.59
N ASP A 617 33.02 8.95 -10.79
CA ASP A 617 32.22 7.77 -10.45
C ASP A 617 31.48 7.21 -11.67
N PHE A 618 30.84 8.07 -12.46
CA PHE A 618 30.12 7.67 -13.67
C PHE A 618 31.09 7.12 -14.72
N GLU A 619 32.18 7.83 -15.00
CA GLU A 619 33.18 7.39 -15.97
C GLU A 619 33.87 6.09 -15.54
N PHE A 620 34.17 5.95 -14.25
CA PHE A 620 34.69 4.71 -13.67
C PHE A 620 33.73 3.55 -13.88
N MET A 621 32.44 3.71 -13.56
CA MET A 621 31.45 2.63 -13.71
C MET A 621 31.20 2.25 -15.18
N LEU A 622 31.29 3.21 -16.12
CA LEU A 622 31.26 2.90 -17.55
C LEU A 622 32.39 1.93 -17.94
N ARG A 623 33.64 2.18 -17.50
CA ARG A 623 34.76 1.25 -17.73
C ARG A 623 34.65 -0.05 -16.95
N TYR A 624 34.15 0.00 -15.72
CA TYR A 624 33.96 -1.18 -14.88
C TYR A 624 33.00 -2.18 -15.54
N THR A 625 31.90 -1.67 -16.09
CA THR A 625 30.84 -2.48 -16.74
C THR A 625 31.23 -3.01 -18.13
N GLU A 626 32.36 -2.55 -18.68
CA GLU A 626 33.00 -3.14 -19.85
C GLU A 626 33.70 -4.47 -19.47
N GLN A 627 34.15 -4.63 -18.22
CA GLN A 627 34.84 -5.84 -17.75
C GLN A 627 33.88 -6.89 -17.16
N THR A 628 32.76 -6.45 -16.57
CA THR A 628 31.77 -7.35 -15.98
C THR A 628 30.35 -6.82 -16.14
N ARG A 629 29.39 -7.73 -16.21
CA ARG A 629 27.95 -7.44 -16.18
C ARG A 629 27.27 -8.01 -14.94
N LYS A 630 28.02 -8.64 -14.05
CA LYS A 630 27.48 -9.23 -12.82
C LYS A 630 27.45 -8.16 -11.74
N ILE A 631 26.42 -7.32 -11.78
CA ILE A 631 26.22 -6.23 -10.82
C ILE A 631 24.89 -6.47 -10.12
N ALA A 632 24.94 -6.62 -8.80
CA ALA A 632 23.76 -6.81 -7.97
C ALA A 632 23.18 -5.45 -7.55
N HIS A 633 21.87 -5.43 -7.34
CA HIS A 633 21.16 -4.31 -6.77
C HIS A 633 20.59 -4.75 -5.41
N VAL A 634 20.78 -3.91 -4.39
CA VAL A 634 20.16 -4.08 -3.08
C VAL A 634 19.02 -3.06 -2.97
N PRO A 635 17.75 -3.47 -3.07
CA PRO A 635 16.58 -2.57 -3.06
C PRO A 635 16.23 -2.09 -1.64
N GLU A 636 17.25 -1.66 -0.91
CA GLU A 636 17.17 -1.13 0.45
C GLU A 636 17.99 0.16 0.53
N VAL A 637 17.48 1.13 1.29
CA VAL A 637 18.17 2.40 1.50
C VAL A 637 19.34 2.16 2.47
N LEU A 638 20.56 2.09 1.93
CA LEU A 638 21.79 1.84 2.71
C LEU A 638 22.75 3.05 2.73
N TYR A 639 22.43 4.10 1.99
CA TYR A 639 23.25 5.29 1.83
C TYR A 639 22.44 6.56 2.06
N HIS A 640 22.94 7.44 2.93
CA HIS A 640 22.29 8.68 3.32
C HIS A 640 23.08 9.85 2.75
N TRP A 641 22.60 10.37 1.63
CA TRP A 641 23.22 11.43 0.87
C TRP A 641 22.80 12.81 1.40
N ARG A 642 23.76 13.54 1.94
CA ARG A 642 23.54 14.81 2.61
C ARG A 642 23.44 15.97 1.63
N MET A 643 22.36 16.74 1.78
CA MET A 643 22.14 17.99 1.05
C MET A 643 22.65 19.16 1.87
N ILE A 644 23.85 19.65 1.53
CA ILE A 644 24.44 20.89 2.06
C ILE A 644 24.67 21.92 0.94
N PRO A 645 24.66 23.24 1.25
CA PRO A 645 24.95 24.27 0.25
C PRO A 645 26.30 24.03 -0.46
N GLY A 646 26.26 23.86 -1.78
CA GLY A 646 27.43 23.54 -2.61
C GLY A 646 27.58 22.06 -2.99
N SER A 647 26.75 21.18 -2.43
CA SER A 647 26.59 19.79 -2.88
C SER A 647 25.84 19.73 -4.21
N ILE A 648 26.21 18.80 -5.10
CA ILE A 648 25.46 18.52 -6.35
C ILE A 648 24.01 18.14 -6.02
N ALA A 649 23.75 17.53 -4.86
CA ALA A 649 22.40 17.21 -4.39
C ALA A 649 21.54 18.46 -4.14
N SER A 650 22.16 19.60 -3.80
CA SER A 650 21.44 20.85 -3.50
C SER A 650 21.07 21.66 -4.76
N ASP A 651 21.74 21.42 -5.88
CA ASP A 651 21.43 22.07 -7.16
C ASP A 651 22.06 21.28 -8.33
N ALA A 652 21.32 20.34 -8.91
CA ALA A 652 21.73 19.55 -10.08
C ALA A 652 22.01 20.41 -11.33
N ASN A 653 21.56 21.68 -11.36
CA ASN A 653 21.79 22.65 -12.43
C ASN A 653 22.93 23.63 -12.12
N SER A 654 23.60 23.51 -10.97
CA SER A 654 24.70 24.39 -10.62
C SER A 654 25.99 24.01 -11.37
N LYS A 655 26.19 24.72 -12.50
CA LYS A 655 27.42 24.89 -13.32
C LYS A 655 27.41 24.10 -14.63
N GLY A 656 27.03 24.79 -15.73
CA GLY A 656 27.05 24.31 -17.12
C GLY A 656 28.43 23.96 -17.70
N LYS A 657 29.08 22.96 -17.12
CA LYS A 657 30.35 22.37 -17.57
C LYS A 657 30.38 20.84 -17.42
N ILE A 658 29.37 20.21 -16.80
CA ILE A 658 29.35 18.77 -16.50
C ILE A 658 28.75 17.98 -17.67
N GLU A 659 27.79 18.55 -18.36
CA GLU A 659 27.00 17.90 -19.41
C GLU A 659 27.86 17.51 -20.64
N PRO A 660 28.75 18.40 -21.16
CA PRO A 660 29.69 17.99 -22.20
C PRO A 660 30.70 16.93 -21.71
N LEU A 661 31.04 16.94 -20.43
CA LEU A 661 31.95 15.97 -19.81
C LEU A 661 31.29 14.58 -19.70
N GLN A 662 30.00 14.53 -19.35
CA GLN A 662 29.16 13.32 -19.37
C GLN A 662 29.09 12.73 -20.78
N ALA A 663 28.74 13.55 -21.77
CA ALA A 663 28.68 13.09 -23.16
C ALA A 663 30.04 12.55 -23.63
N ARG A 664 31.16 13.17 -23.20
CA ARG A 664 32.51 12.69 -23.52
C ARG A 664 32.81 11.32 -22.87
N ALA A 665 32.44 11.13 -21.60
CA ALA A 665 32.62 9.86 -20.90
C ALA A 665 31.86 8.73 -21.59
N VAL A 666 30.58 8.95 -21.88
CA VAL A 666 29.73 7.95 -22.56
C VAL A 666 30.18 7.71 -24.00
N ASN A 667 30.54 8.73 -24.77
CA ASN A 667 31.09 8.50 -26.11
C ASN A 667 32.37 7.66 -26.09
N GLY A 668 33.26 7.88 -25.11
CA GLY A 668 34.44 7.02 -24.93
C GLY A 668 34.08 5.56 -24.63
N HIS A 669 33.03 5.33 -23.83
CA HIS A 669 32.49 4.00 -23.57
C HIS A 669 31.90 3.34 -24.84
N LEU A 670 31.05 4.07 -25.58
CA LEU A 670 30.46 3.58 -26.83
C LEU A 670 31.52 3.27 -27.89
N GLU A 671 32.59 4.07 -27.95
CA GLU A 671 33.74 3.83 -28.83
C GLU A 671 34.49 2.53 -28.47
N ARG A 672 34.76 2.29 -27.18
CA ARG A 672 35.42 1.05 -26.70
C ARG A 672 34.57 -0.19 -26.95
N LEU A 673 33.25 -0.08 -26.83
CA LEU A 673 32.31 -1.15 -27.16
C LEU A 673 32.06 -1.32 -28.67
N ASN A 674 32.61 -0.43 -29.51
CA ASN A 674 32.31 -0.36 -30.94
C ASN A 674 30.79 -0.31 -31.24
N PHE A 675 30.03 0.45 -30.44
CA PHE A 675 28.58 0.55 -30.53
C PHE A 675 28.16 1.67 -31.51
N PRO A 676 27.11 1.48 -32.35
CA PRO A 676 26.71 2.44 -33.39
C PRO A 676 25.88 3.62 -32.86
N GLY A 677 26.25 4.19 -31.71
CA GLY A 677 25.55 5.29 -31.05
C GLY A 677 26.46 6.48 -30.78
N ARG A 678 25.86 7.66 -30.62
CA ARG A 678 26.55 8.88 -30.18
C ARG A 678 25.74 9.55 -29.08
N ALA A 679 26.38 9.74 -27.92
CA ALA A 679 25.79 10.44 -26.79
C ALA A 679 25.87 11.97 -26.98
N GLN A 680 24.78 12.65 -26.66
CA GLN A 680 24.71 14.11 -26.57
C GLN A 680 23.84 14.52 -25.37
N PRO A 681 24.07 15.69 -24.76
CA PRO A 681 23.15 16.23 -23.76
C PRO A 681 21.73 16.34 -24.32
N ASN A 682 20.74 15.94 -23.53
CA ASN A 682 19.34 16.11 -23.89
C ASN A 682 19.00 17.61 -23.97
N GLU A 683 18.21 18.00 -24.98
CA GLU A 683 17.91 19.41 -25.27
C GLU A 683 17.16 20.12 -24.13
N THR A 684 16.27 19.41 -23.43
CA THR A 684 15.43 19.97 -22.37
C THR A 684 15.89 19.60 -20.96
N LEU A 685 16.62 18.49 -20.81
CA LEU A 685 17.12 17.96 -19.55
C LEU A 685 18.64 17.71 -19.67
N PRO A 686 19.47 18.76 -19.75
CA PRO A 686 20.88 18.63 -20.14
C PRO A 686 21.72 17.78 -19.17
N HIS A 687 21.24 17.55 -17.95
CA HIS A 687 21.79 16.58 -16.99
C HIS A 687 21.54 15.10 -17.34
N ARG A 688 20.83 14.83 -18.45
CA ARG A 688 20.59 13.52 -19.07
C ARG A 688 21.23 13.46 -20.44
N LEU A 689 21.59 12.25 -20.88
CA LEU A 689 22.13 12.00 -22.20
C LEU A 689 21.11 11.30 -23.10
N GLU A 690 21.08 11.71 -24.35
CA GLU A 690 20.37 11.02 -25.42
C GLU A 690 21.38 10.32 -26.33
N ILE A 691 21.12 9.04 -26.66
CA ILE A 691 21.97 8.24 -27.54
C ILE A 691 21.36 8.22 -28.93
N LYS A 692 21.99 8.93 -29.88
CA LYS A 692 21.52 9.00 -31.28
C LYS A 692 22.18 7.93 -32.14
N PRO A 693 21.46 7.32 -33.11
CA PRO A 693 22.02 6.40 -34.09
C PRO A 693 23.12 7.04 -34.94
N ALA A 694 24.25 6.36 -35.07
CA ALA A 694 25.43 6.82 -35.79
C ALA A 694 25.77 5.97 -37.03
N PHE A 695 24.76 5.56 -37.79
CA PHE A 695 24.94 4.81 -39.04
C PHE A 695 25.59 5.66 -40.14
N GLY A 696 26.46 5.05 -40.95
CA GLY A 696 27.22 5.75 -41.99
C GLY A 696 28.38 4.90 -42.51
N LYS A 697 29.55 5.53 -42.72
CA LYS A 697 30.74 4.82 -43.24
C LYS A 697 31.26 3.73 -42.29
N LYS A 698 31.20 3.96 -40.97
CA LYS A 698 31.73 3.03 -39.95
C LYS A 698 30.74 1.91 -39.62
N PHE A 699 29.45 2.23 -39.51
CA PHE A 699 28.42 1.30 -39.09
C PHE A 699 27.33 1.17 -40.16
N ALA A 700 27.17 -0.04 -40.68
CA ALA A 700 26.07 -0.39 -41.56
C ALA A 700 24.79 -0.65 -40.76
N ARG A 701 23.63 -0.42 -41.38
CA ARG A 701 22.34 -0.84 -40.81
C ARG A 701 22.18 -2.36 -40.95
N PRO A 702 21.74 -3.08 -39.92
CA PRO A 702 21.29 -4.47 -40.06
C PRO A 702 20.19 -4.56 -41.12
N SER A 703 20.13 -5.68 -41.84
CA SER A 703 19.03 -5.93 -42.77
C SER A 703 17.70 -6.05 -42.00
N ALA A 704 16.61 -5.53 -42.57
CA ALA A 704 15.31 -5.56 -41.90
C ALA A 704 14.12 -5.81 -42.83
N VAL A 705 13.11 -6.51 -42.30
CA VAL A 705 11.78 -6.63 -42.90
C VAL A 705 10.73 -5.95 -42.03
N PHE A 706 9.78 -5.26 -42.67
CA PHE A 706 8.58 -4.75 -42.02
C PHE A 706 7.42 -5.73 -42.17
N LEU A 707 6.81 -6.11 -41.04
CA LEU A 707 5.57 -6.87 -40.96
C LEU A 707 4.45 -5.94 -40.50
N VAL A 708 3.59 -5.53 -41.44
CA VAL A 708 2.50 -4.58 -41.21
C VAL A 708 1.20 -5.35 -40.95
N ARG A 709 0.52 -5.08 -39.82
CA ARG A 709 -0.77 -5.71 -39.51
C ARG A 709 -1.85 -5.30 -40.53
N GLY A 710 -2.46 -6.27 -41.20
CA GLY A 710 -3.32 -6.08 -42.37
C GLY A 710 -4.83 -6.12 -42.12
N ASP A 711 -5.28 -6.48 -40.92
CA ASP A 711 -6.70 -6.47 -40.50
C ASP A 711 -7.18 -5.08 -40.02
N ARG A 712 -6.42 -4.03 -40.37
CA ARG A 712 -6.76 -2.62 -40.10
C ARG A 712 -7.40 -1.96 -41.33
N PRO A 713 -8.07 -0.80 -41.19
CA PRO A 713 -8.59 -0.04 -42.33
C PRO A 713 -7.55 0.16 -43.43
N ALA A 714 -7.93 -0.11 -44.69
CA ALA A 714 -7.02 -0.17 -45.83
C ALA A 714 -6.20 1.11 -46.01
N ASP A 715 -6.82 2.28 -45.82
CA ASP A 715 -6.18 3.59 -45.89
C ASP A 715 -5.05 3.77 -44.87
N LYS A 716 -5.14 3.11 -43.71
CA LYS A 716 -4.08 3.13 -42.70
C LYS A 716 -2.97 2.16 -43.07
N VAL A 717 -3.31 0.96 -43.54
CA VAL A 717 -2.34 -0.04 -43.98
C VAL A 717 -1.46 0.53 -45.10
N GLU A 718 -2.08 1.13 -46.13
CA GLU A 718 -1.36 1.74 -47.27
C GLU A 718 -0.41 2.85 -46.83
N ARG A 719 -0.88 3.75 -45.94
CA ARG A 719 -0.04 4.81 -45.37
C ARG A 719 1.14 4.25 -44.57
N THR A 720 0.91 3.23 -43.75
CA THR A 720 1.97 2.57 -42.98
C THR A 720 2.99 1.90 -43.89
N VAL A 721 2.57 1.19 -44.94
CA VAL A 721 3.47 0.58 -45.92
C VAL A 721 4.33 1.64 -46.62
N ALA A 722 3.73 2.75 -47.06
CA ALA A 722 4.47 3.86 -47.65
C ALA A 722 5.49 4.46 -46.68
N ALA A 723 5.10 4.63 -45.41
CA ALA A 723 5.98 5.15 -44.37
C ALA A 723 7.15 4.20 -44.03
N CYS A 724 6.92 2.87 -44.05
CA CYS A 724 7.98 1.86 -43.87
C CYS A 724 9.01 1.92 -45.01
N ARG A 725 8.54 1.97 -46.27
CA ARG A 725 9.42 2.10 -47.45
C ARG A 725 10.27 3.38 -47.42
N LYS A 726 9.70 4.47 -46.88
CA LYS A 726 10.43 5.73 -46.69
C LYS A 726 11.42 5.67 -45.54
N ALA A 727 11.09 4.94 -44.47
CA ALA A 727 11.94 4.83 -43.28
C ALA A 727 13.24 4.08 -43.56
N LEU A 728 13.16 2.97 -44.29
CA LEU A 728 14.32 2.19 -44.68
C LEU A 728 14.21 1.80 -46.17
N PRO A 729 14.71 2.65 -47.08
CA PRO A 729 14.69 2.37 -48.51
C PRO A 729 15.36 1.03 -48.83
N GLY A 730 14.69 0.19 -49.62
CA GLY A 730 15.18 -1.15 -49.98
C GLY A 730 14.78 -2.26 -49.01
N ALA A 731 14.22 -1.95 -47.85
CA ALA A 731 13.68 -2.96 -46.94
C ALA A 731 12.43 -3.64 -47.50
N ARG A 732 12.30 -4.94 -47.26
CA ARG A 732 11.09 -5.69 -47.62
C ARG A 732 9.94 -5.28 -46.69
N VAL A 733 8.75 -5.09 -47.26
CA VAL A 733 7.53 -4.78 -46.49
C VAL A 733 6.46 -5.80 -46.85
N GLU A 734 5.97 -6.52 -45.85
CA GLU A 734 4.95 -7.56 -45.96
C GLU A 734 3.73 -7.19 -45.13
N VAL A 735 2.53 -7.31 -45.71
CA VAL A 735 1.27 -7.07 -45.00
C VAL A 735 0.72 -8.40 -44.50
N VAL A 736 0.66 -8.57 -43.19
CA VAL A 736 0.22 -9.80 -42.53
C VAL A 736 -1.28 -9.74 -42.30
N GLY A 737 -2.04 -10.62 -42.95
CA GLY A 737 -3.44 -10.87 -42.57
C GLY A 737 -4.52 -10.32 -43.51
N ALA A 738 -4.19 -9.91 -44.74
CA ALA A 738 -5.20 -9.60 -45.75
C ALA A 738 -6.03 -10.85 -46.09
N ALA A 739 -7.26 -10.94 -45.58
CA ALA A 739 -8.28 -11.85 -46.12
C ALA A 739 -9.19 -11.01 -47.02
N GLY A 740 -9.25 -11.37 -48.31
CA GLY A 740 -10.12 -10.74 -49.28
C GLY A 740 -11.59 -10.89 -48.92
N ALA A 741 -12.16 -9.91 -48.23
CA ALA A 741 -13.58 -9.61 -48.34
C ALA A 741 -13.74 -8.52 -49.40
N ARG A 742 -13.83 -8.93 -50.67
CA ARG A 742 -14.65 -8.14 -51.60
C ARG A 742 -16.08 -8.17 -51.03
N PRO A 743 -16.80 -7.04 -50.96
CA PRO A 743 -18.20 -7.06 -50.55
C PRO A 743 -18.95 -8.07 -51.43
N GLY A 744 -19.49 -9.14 -50.83
CA GLY A 744 -20.34 -10.12 -51.54
C GLY A 744 -19.86 -11.57 -51.64
N VAL A 745 -18.69 -11.97 -51.12
CA VAL A 745 -18.26 -13.39 -51.14
C VAL A 745 -18.29 -13.98 -49.73
N LYS A 746 -19.18 -14.96 -49.48
CA LYS A 746 -19.17 -15.76 -48.24
C LYS A 746 -17.94 -16.69 -48.23
N ALA A 747 -16.94 -16.40 -47.40
CA ALA A 747 -15.80 -17.30 -47.21
C ALA A 747 -16.25 -18.60 -46.54
N ARG A 748 -15.98 -19.76 -47.18
CA ARG A 748 -16.33 -21.11 -46.69
C ARG A 748 -15.15 -21.85 -46.03
N THR A 749 -14.03 -21.17 -45.76
CA THR A 749 -12.84 -21.75 -45.11
C THR A 749 -12.64 -21.08 -43.77
N PRO A 750 -12.33 -21.82 -42.66
CA PRO A 750 -12.01 -21.18 -41.39
C PRO A 750 -10.82 -20.23 -41.59
N VAL A 751 -11.08 -18.94 -41.37
CA VAL A 751 -10.05 -17.90 -41.42
C VAL A 751 -9.07 -18.19 -40.29
N ARG A 752 -7.82 -18.53 -40.62
CA ARG A 752 -6.77 -18.70 -39.60
C ARG A 752 -6.68 -17.43 -38.74
N PRO A 753 -6.58 -17.54 -37.40
CA PRO A 753 -6.40 -16.40 -36.51
C PRO A 753 -5.23 -15.50 -36.95
N PHE A 754 -5.32 -14.21 -36.65
CA PHE A 754 -4.26 -13.25 -36.99
C PHE A 754 -2.90 -13.67 -36.41
N MET A 755 -2.86 -14.06 -35.14
CA MET A 755 -1.62 -14.43 -34.46
C MET A 755 -0.90 -15.64 -35.07
N SER A 756 -1.61 -16.65 -35.58
CA SER A 756 -0.97 -17.76 -36.32
C SER A 756 -0.33 -17.29 -37.62
N ARG A 757 -0.96 -16.36 -38.35
CA ARG A 757 -0.39 -15.76 -39.57
C ARG A 757 0.81 -14.87 -39.25
N LEU A 758 0.77 -14.16 -38.13
CA LEU A 758 1.88 -13.36 -37.63
C LEU A 758 3.07 -14.24 -37.27
N ALA A 759 2.86 -15.32 -36.53
CA ALA A 759 3.89 -16.31 -36.19
C ALA A 759 4.53 -16.90 -37.47
N ASP A 760 3.73 -17.27 -38.47
CA ASP A 760 4.23 -17.74 -39.77
C ASP A 760 5.11 -16.69 -40.48
N ALA A 761 4.71 -15.41 -40.45
CA ALA A 761 5.46 -14.32 -41.08
C ALA A 761 6.80 -14.06 -40.37
N PHE A 762 6.80 -14.08 -39.03
CA PHE A 762 8.02 -14.00 -38.22
C PHE A 762 8.96 -15.18 -38.50
N ALA A 763 8.44 -16.40 -38.62
CA ALA A 763 9.24 -17.59 -38.92
C ALA A 763 9.84 -17.58 -40.34
N LYS A 764 9.18 -16.93 -41.31
CA LYS A 764 9.64 -16.84 -42.72
C LYS A 764 10.63 -15.70 -42.97
N ALA A 765 10.79 -14.78 -42.04
CA ALA A 765 11.70 -13.65 -42.18
C ALA A 765 13.15 -14.12 -42.34
N ARG A 766 13.90 -13.48 -43.24
CA ARG A 766 15.28 -13.84 -43.59
C ARG A 766 16.29 -12.76 -43.22
N GLU A 767 15.79 -11.57 -42.95
CA GLU A 767 16.54 -10.40 -42.55
C GLU A 767 16.98 -10.51 -41.08
N ASP A 768 18.03 -9.80 -40.71
CA ASP A 768 18.62 -9.84 -39.37
C ASP A 768 17.65 -9.29 -38.31
N THR A 769 16.86 -8.29 -38.70
CA THR A 769 15.86 -7.64 -37.86
C THR A 769 14.45 -7.79 -38.46
N ILE A 770 13.48 -8.06 -37.60
CA ILE A 770 12.05 -8.08 -37.93
C ILE A 770 11.39 -6.91 -37.23
N VAL A 771 10.70 -6.06 -37.99
CA VAL A 771 10.00 -4.88 -37.49
C VAL A 771 8.50 -5.06 -37.67
N TYR A 772 7.77 -5.25 -36.58
CA TYR A 772 6.31 -5.26 -36.56
C TYR A 772 5.74 -3.84 -36.40
N VAL A 773 4.72 -3.52 -37.20
CA VAL A 773 4.02 -2.23 -37.14
C VAL A 773 2.51 -2.41 -37.22
N ASP A 774 1.81 -1.95 -36.19
CA ASP A 774 0.35 -1.82 -36.22
C ASP A 774 -0.08 -0.49 -36.87
N PRO A 775 -0.88 -0.47 -37.95
CA PRO A 775 -1.38 0.75 -38.58
C PRO A 775 -2.24 1.68 -37.70
N LEU A 776 -2.51 1.34 -36.44
CA LEU A 776 -3.15 2.24 -35.50
C LEU A 776 -2.26 3.39 -35.03
N VAL A 777 -0.93 3.26 -35.13
CA VAL A 777 0.03 4.35 -34.85
C VAL A 777 0.03 5.41 -35.94
N THR A 778 0.23 6.68 -35.55
CA THR A 778 -0.06 7.82 -36.43
C THR A 778 1.18 8.48 -37.04
N THR A 779 2.38 8.33 -36.46
CA THR A 779 3.60 9.03 -36.93
C THR A 779 4.92 8.32 -36.58
N ALA A 780 5.98 8.64 -37.35
CA ALA A 780 7.41 8.48 -37.04
C ALA A 780 8.20 7.16 -37.29
N PRO A 781 7.95 6.37 -38.37
CA PRO A 781 8.74 5.15 -38.63
C PRO A 781 10.27 5.33 -38.69
N LYS A 782 10.80 6.37 -39.34
CA LYS A 782 12.26 6.46 -39.57
C LYS A 782 13.08 6.60 -38.29
N ALA A 783 12.75 7.58 -37.45
CA ALA A 783 13.54 7.90 -36.27
C ALA A 783 13.58 6.72 -35.28
N TRP A 784 12.41 6.09 -35.04
CA TRP A 784 12.34 4.94 -34.16
C TRP A 784 13.05 3.72 -34.77
N VAL A 785 12.92 3.46 -36.09
CA VAL A 785 13.59 2.33 -36.75
C VAL A 785 15.10 2.46 -36.65
N ASP A 786 15.67 3.64 -36.89
CA ASP A 786 17.11 3.86 -36.74
C ASP A 786 17.56 3.61 -35.28
N HIS A 787 16.78 4.03 -34.26
CA HIS A 787 17.11 3.73 -32.85
C HIS A 787 17.00 2.24 -32.53
N ALA A 788 15.97 1.56 -33.01
CA ALA A 788 15.81 0.13 -32.81
C ALA A 788 16.97 -0.65 -33.45
N LEU A 789 17.35 -0.32 -34.69
CA LEU A 789 18.48 -0.95 -35.37
C LEU A 789 19.81 -0.69 -34.66
N MET A 790 19.99 0.48 -34.02
CA MET A 790 21.18 0.80 -33.24
C MET A 790 21.33 -0.17 -32.07
N TYR A 791 20.28 -0.32 -31.25
CA TYR A 791 20.29 -1.26 -30.12
C TYR A 791 20.38 -2.71 -30.57
N LEU A 792 19.66 -3.09 -31.63
CA LEU A 792 19.69 -4.45 -32.17
C LEU A 792 20.99 -4.81 -32.90
N SER A 793 21.95 -3.89 -33.00
CA SER A 793 23.32 -4.23 -33.40
C SER A 793 24.12 -4.88 -32.27
N ASP A 794 23.66 -4.79 -31.02
CA ASP A 794 24.23 -5.51 -29.86
C ASP A 794 23.62 -6.91 -29.74
N ALA A 795 24.48 -7.93 -29.82
CA ALA A 795 24.09 -9.34 -29.78
C ALA A 795 23.46 -9.78 -28.44
N SER A 796 23.53 -8.96 -27.39
CA SER A 796 22.89 -9.20 -26.09
C SER A 796 21.51 -8.52 -25.95
N ILE A 797 21.05 -7.78 -26.96
CA ILE A 797 19.72 -7.17 -27.00
C ILE A 797 18.84 -7.93 -27.99
N ALA A 798 17.74 -8.50 -27.50
CA ALA A 798 16.78 -9.24 -28.32
C ALA A 798 15.83 -8.32 -29.07
N ALA A 799 15.23 -7.37 -28.35
CA ALA A 799 14.11 -6.57 -28.85
C ALA A 799 14.15 -5.12 -28.40
N ALA A 800 13.49 -4.24 -29.16
CA ALA A 800 13.32 -2.84 -28.80
C ALA A 800 11.95 -2.31 -29.25
N ALA A 801 11.39 -1.39 -28.49
CA ALA A 801 10.16 -0.66 -28.85
C ALA A 801 10.21 0.81 -28.37
N PRO A 802 9.58 1.74 -29.09
CA PRO A 802 9.50 3.13 -28.65
C PRO A 802 8.52 3.33 -27.51
N HIS A 803 8.70 4.41 -26.74
CA HIS A 803 7.63 4.95 -25.90
C HIS A 803 6.41 5.28 -26.77
N LEU A 804 5.23 4.92 -26.29
CA LEU A 804 3.96 5.29 -26.91
C LEU A 804 3.40 6.52 -26.20
N VAL A 805 2.95 7.50 -26.99
CA VAL A 805 2.33 8.74 -26.49
C VAL A 805 0.98 8.99 -27.15
N ASP A 806 0.09 9.67 -26.43
CA ASP A 806 -1.21 10.08 -26.97
C ASP A 806 -1.11 11.35 -27.84
N GLU A 807 -2.25 11.79 -28.34
CA GLU A 807 -2.38 13.05 -29.10
C GLU A 807 -1.92 14.30 -28.33
N ASN A 808 -1.97 14.28 -26.99
CA ASN A 808 -1.60 15.38 -26.10
C ASN A 808 -0.14 15.30 -25.61
N GLY A 809 0.59 14.26 -25.99
CA GLY A 809 1.96 14.02 -25.55
C GLY A 809 2.06 13.38 -24.16
N LEU A 810 0.99 12.76 -23.65
CA LEU A 810 1.03 11.94 -22.45
C LEU A 810 1.49 10.51 -22.80
N ILE A 811 2.26 9.91 -21.91
CA ILE A 811 2.74 8.54 -22.04
C ILE A 811 1.54 7.59 -21.95
N LEU A 812 1.39 6.74 -22.97
CA LEU A 812 0.52 5.57 -22.96
C LEU A 812 1.26 4.35 -22.43
N ALA A 813 2.51 4.15 -22.85
CA ALA A 813 3.40 3.09 -22.36
C ALA A 813 4.87 3.42 -22.64
N ALA A 814 5.68 3.55 -21.58
CA ALA A 814 7.15 3.65 -21.64
C ALA A 814 7.80 2.27 -21.48
N GLY A 815 7.36 1.31 -22.30
CA GLY A 815 7.48 -0.12 -22.03
C GLY A 815 6.38 -0.62 -21.07
N SER A 816 6.57 -1.80 -20.50
CA SER A 816 5.64 -2.41 -19.58
C SER A 816 6.33 -2.95 -18.33
N VAL A 817 5.60 -2.88 -17.21
CA VAL A 817 5.98 -3.45 -15.91
C VAL A 817 5.22 -4.76 -15.72
N ILE A 818 5.92 -5.80 -15.25
CA ILE A 818 5.31 -7.08 -14.89
C ILE A 818 5.20 -7.24 -13.37
N GLY A 819 4.28 -8.09 -12.90
CA GLY A 819 4.16 -8.42 -11.49
C GLY A 819 2.92 -9.27 -11.20
N PRO A 820 2.52 -9.45 -9.93
CA PRO A 820 1.35 -10.27 -9.57
C PRO A 820 0.03 -9.77 -10.21
N PHE A 821 0.00 -8.50 -10.61
CA PHE A 821 -1.10 -7.85 -11.34
C PHE A 821 -1.10 -8.13 -12.86
N GLY A 822 -0.15 -8.90 -13.38
CA GLY A 822 0.04 -9.15 -14.81
C GLY A 822 0.94 -8.11 -15.46
N ILE A 823 0.54 -7.59 -16.62
CA ILE A 823 1.28 -6.57 -17.37
C ILE A 823 0.60 -5.21 -17.19
N LEU A 824 1.37 -4.18 -16.82
CA LEU A 824 0.92 -2.80 -16.79
C LEU A 824 1.76 -1.91 -17.70
N PRO A 825 1.18 -0.89 -18.35
CA PRO A 825 1.95 0.11 -19.07
C PRO A 825 2.79 0.95 -18.10
N ALA A 826 4.08 1.07 -18.36
CA ALA A 826 4.98 1.87 -17.53
C ALA A 826 4.69 3.37 -17.72
N MET A 827 4.63 4.10 -16.60
CA MET A 827 4.54 5.57 -16.49
C MET A 827 3.37 6.20 -17.24
N ARG A 828 2.27 5.46 -17.40
CA ARG A 828 1.06 5.94 -18.07
C ARG A 828 0.56 7.26 -17.45
N GLY A 829 0.23 8.24 -18.28
CA GLY A 829 -0.28 9.55 -17.86
C GLY A 829 0.80 10.59 -17.50
N ARG A 830 2.08 10.22 -17.47
CA ARG A 830 3.19 11.18 -17.36
C ARG A 830 3.37 11.93 -18.69
N ARG A 831 4.05 13.08 -18.67
CA ARG A 831 4.28 13.84 -19.91
C ARG A 831 5.53 13.34 -20.61
N ALA A 832 5.47 13.19 -21.93
CA ALA A 832 6.67 12.92 -22.72
C ALA A 832 7.66 14.09 -22.57
N GLY A 833 8.92 13.77 -22.32
CA GLY A 833 9.97 14.76 -22.02
C GLY A 833 10.13 15.08 -20.54
N ASP A 834 9.26 14.59 -19.64
CA ASP A 834 9.56 14.60 -18.21
C ASP A 834 10.77 13.70 -17.90
N ASP A 835 11.52 14.04 -16.86
CA ASP A 835 12.67 13.24 -16.42
C ASP A 835 12.27 11.81 -16.01
N GLY A 836 11.06 11.67 -15.44
CA GLY A 836 10.61 10.44 -14.80
C GLY A 836 11.34 10.21 -13.47
N HIS A 837 11.25 9.00 -12.93
CA HIS A 837 12.00 8.64 -11.73
C HIS A 837 13.44 8.29 -12.13
N ALA A 838 14.44 9.05 -11.69
CA ALA A 838 15.85 8.79 -12.01
C ALA A 838 16.21 8.78 -13.51
N GLY A 839 15.55 9.59 -14.35
CA GLY A 839 15.78 9.56 -15.80
C GLY A 839 15.10 8.41 -16.54
N SER A 840 14.33 7.56 -15.85
CA SER A 840 13.66 6.38 -16.43
C SER A 840 12.64 6.69 -17.53
N LEU A 841 12.24 7.96 -17.70
CA LEU A 841 11.39 8.38 -18.82
C LEU A 841 12.16 9.16 -19.89
N ALA A 842 13.18 9.92 -19.50
CA ALA A 842 14.00 10.73 -20.40
C ALA A 842 15.11 9.94 -21.11
N CYS A 843 15.52 8.81 -20.55
CA CYS A 843 16.59 7.96 -21.07
C CYS A 843 16.02 6.65 -21.62
N ASP A 844 16.68 6.11 -22.64
CA ASP A 844 16.43 4.73 -23.08
C ASP A 844 16.81 3.76 -21.94
N ARG A 845 16.08 2.65 -21.79
CA ARG A 845 16.32 1.71 -20.69
C ARG A 845 15.88 0.29 -21.00
N GLU A 846 16.47 -0.65 -20.27
CA GLU A 846 15.96 -2.00 -20.22
C GLU A 846 14.55 -2.07 -19.57
N VAL A 847 13.71 -2.95 -20.10
CA VAL A 847 12.39 -3.30 -19.60
C VAL A 847 12.15 -4.80 -19.71
N SER A 848 11.29 -5.34 -18.85
CA SER A 848 10.94 -6.77 -18.88
C SER A 848 9.97 -7.10 -20.00
N ALA A 849 9.07 -6.19 -20.34
CA ALA A 849 8.09 -6.35 -21.40
C ALA A 849 7.95 -5.09 -22.27
N LEU A 850 7.66 -5.29 -23.55
CA LEU A 850 7.47 -4.24 -24.56
C LEU A 850 6.00 -4.16 -25.03
N ASN A 851 5.65 -3.06 -25.68
CA ASN A 851 4.28 -2.81 -26.14
C ASN A 851 3.90 -3.65 -27.38
N GLY A 852 2.59 -3.85 -27.59
CA GLY A 852 2.03 -4.64 -28.69
C GLY A 852 1.86 -3.92 -30.03
N PHE A 853 2.24 -2.64 -30.18
CA PHE A 853 1.91 -1.83 -31.37
C PHE A 853 3.09 -1.62 -32.32
N LEU A 854 4.28 -1.35 -31.77
CA LEU A 854 5.54 -1.30 -32.51
C LEU A 854 6.56 -2.16 -31.80
N PHE A 855 7.20 -3.04 -32.54
CA PHE A 855 8.13 -4.00 -31.97
C PHE A 855 9.21 -4.35 -32.98
N ALA A 856 10.47 -4.24 -32.61
CA ALA A 856 11.59 -4.74 -33.40
C ALA A 856 12.30 -5.85 -32.64
N ILE A 857 12.65 -6.94 -33.33
CA ILE A 857 13.37 -8.07 -32.75
C ILE A 857 14.42 -8.60 -33.70
N ARG A 858 15.53 -9.05 -33.13
CA ARG A 858 16.55 -9.80 -33.84
C ARG A 858 16.07 -11.20 -34.22
N ARG A 859 16.30 -11.62 -35.46
CA ARG A 859 15.85 -12.92 -35.97
C ARG A 859 16.49 -14.09 -35.22
N ASP A 860 17.78 -14.03 -34.92
CA ASP A 860 18.49 -15.06 -34.17
C ASP A 860 17.97 -15.17 -32.73
N ALA A 861 17.67 -14.04 -32.08
CA ALA A 861 17.01 -14.01 -30.77
C ALA A 861 15.62 -14.68 -30.81
N LEU A 862 14.80 -14.33 -31.81
CA LEU A 862 13.49 -14.95 -32.04
C LEU A 862 13.59 -16.48 -32.21
N GLN A 863 14.57 -16.94 -33.01
CA GLN A 863 14.81 -18.37 -33.23
C GLN A 863 15.25 -19.06 -31.94
N GLY A 864 16.16 -18.43 -31.18
CA GLY A 864 16.67 -18.95 -29.91
C GLY A 864 15.60 -19.16 -28.84
N VAL A 865 14.50 -18.40 -28.88
CA VAL A 865 13.39 -18.51 -27.92
C VAL A 865 12.19 -19.31 -28.42
N GLY A 866 12.21 -19.80 -29.67
CA GLY A 866 11.14 -20.64 -30.23
C GLY A 866 10.00 -19.90 -30.93
N GLY A 867 10.20 -18.64 -31.33
CA GLY A 867 9.22 -17.88 -32.11
C GLY A 867 8.11 -17.21 -31.30
N ILE A 868 7.09 -16.69 -31.99
CA ILE A 868 5.90 -16.08 -31.38
C ILE A 868 4.94 -17.19 -30.97
N ASP A 869 4.43 -17.11 -29.74
CA ASP A 869 3.38 -18.01 -29.31
C ASP A 869 2.03 -17.60 -29.90
N SER A 870 1.53 -18.43 -30.82
CA SER A 870 0.27 -18.20 -31.51
C SER A 870 -0.98 -18.55 -30.71
N THR A 871 -0.84 -19.02 -29.46
CA THR A 871 -1.99 -19.25 -28.56
C THR A 871 -2.61 -17.96 -28.05
N PHE A 872 -1.84 -16.87 -28.00
CA PHE A 872 -2.37 -15.54 -27.68
C PHE A 872 -3.26 -15.03 -28.82
N ALA A 873 -4.30 -14.27 -28.47
CA ALA A 873 -5.21 -13.64 -29.41
C ALA A 873 -4.67 -12.31 -29.94
N GLU A 874 -3.97 -11.54 -29.10
CA GLU A 874 -3.45 -10.21 -29.40
C GLU A 874 -1.94 -10.08 -29.12
N THR A 875 -1.34 -9.01 -29.66
CA THR A 875 0.12 -8.84 -29.68
C THR A 875 0.74 -8.44 -28.35
N THR A 876 -0.01 -7.80 -27.45
CA THR A 876 0.51 -7.29 -26.17
C THR A 876 1.09 -8.41 -25.30
N CYS A 877 0.29 -9.41 -24.95
CA CYS A 877 0.77 -10.55 -24.17
C CYS A 877 1.75 -11.43 -24.96
N ALA A 878 1.57 -11.56 -26.28
CA ALA A 878 2.48 -12.35 -27.12
C ALA A 878 3.91 -11.78 -27.17
N PHE A 879 4.05 -10.44 -27.27
CA PHE A 879 5.36 -9.80 -27.28
C PHE A 879 5.96 -9.68 -25.88
N ALA A 880 5.14 -9.50 -24.85
CA ALA A 880 5.58 -9.62 -23.47
C ALA A 880 6.12 -11.03 -23.19
N ASP A 881 5.40 -12.09 -23.58
CA ASP A 881 5.86 -13.48 -23.46
C ASP A 881 7.20 -13.70 -24.19
N LEU A 882 7.31 -13.18 -25.42
CA LEU A 882 8.53 -13.29 -26.22
C LEU A 882 9.73 -12.62 -25.56
N THR A 883 9.55 -11.41 -25.02
CA THR A 883 10.62 -10.66 -24.33
C THR A 883 10.99 -11.29 -22.99
N LEU A 884 10.03 -11.87 -22.26
CA LEU A 884 10.33 -12.65 -21.06
C LEU A 884 11.10 -13.93 -21.40
N ARG A 885 10.71 -14.71 -22.42
CA ARG A 885 11.50 -15.86 -22.86
C ARG A 885 12.91 -15.46 -23.30
N ALA A 886 13.08 -14.33 -23.97
CA ALA A 886 14.40 -13.79 -24.31
C ALA A 886 15.25 -13.49 -23.06
N ALA A 887 14.64 -12.91 -22.02
CA ALA A 887 15.32 -12.69 -20.76
C ALA A 887 15.71 -13.99 -20.03
N GLN A 888 15.02 -15.12 -20.25
CA GLN A 888 15.40 -16.42 -19.65
C GLN A 888 16.73 -16.94 -20.19
N VAL A 889 17.09 -16.56 -21.41
CA VAL A 889 18.37 -16.91 -22.05
C VAL A 889 19.39 -15.76 -21.99
N GLY A 890 19.16 -14.77 -21.13
CA GLY A 890 20.09 -13.67 -20.87
C GLY A 890 20.05 -12.52 -21.88
N LEU A 891 19.03 -12.44 -22.74
CA LEU A 891 18.87 -11.34 -23.69
C LEU A 891 18.00 -10.21 -23.11
N ARG A 892 18.32 -8.97 -23.47
CA ARG A 892 17.66 -7.76 -22.94
C ARG A 892 16.66 -7.16 -23.92
N SER A 893 15.71 -6.38 -23.41
CA SER A 893 14.70 -5.66 -24.21
C SER A 893 14.70 -4.18 -23.85
N ILE A 894 14.66 -3.29 -24.86
CA ILE A 894 14.86 -1.85 -24.67
C ILE A 894 13.59 -1.05 -24.96
N ALA A 895 13.21 -0.18 -24.03
CA ALA A 895 12.26 0.91 -24.26
C ALA A 895 13.02 2.17 -24.69
N ILE A 896 12.65 2.73 -25.86
CA ILE A 896 13.34 3.88 -26.46
C ILE A 896 12.56 5.16 -26.14
N ALA A 897 13.18 6.06 -25.38
CA ALA A 897 12.70 7.39 -25.03
C ALA A 897 12.97 8.41 -26.15
N GLY A 898 14.12 8.32 -26.84
CA GLY A 898 14.57 9.31 -27.83
C GLY A 898 13.77 9.39 -29.14
N ALA A 899 12.76 8.53 -29.32
CA ALA A 899 11.93 8.48 -30.53
C ALA A 899 10.48 8.04 -30.23
N PRO A 900 9.72 8.80 -29.42
CA PRO A 900 8.37 8.41 -29.02
C PRO A 900 7.41 8.39 -30.23
N VAL A 901 6.46 7.47 -30.21
CA VAL A 901 5.50 7.24 -31.30
C VAL A 901 4.07 7.52 -30.84
N LYS A 902 3.33 8.29 -31.65
CA LYS A 902 1.94 8.68 -31.35
C LYS A 902 0.95 7.56 -31.65
N LEU A 903 0.00 7.36 -30.74
CA LEU A 903 -1.14 6.45 -30.84
C LEU A 903 -2.35 7.12 -30.18
N LYS A 904 -3.54 7.03 -30.78
CA LYS A 904 -4.74 7.61 -30.12
C LYS A 904 -5.08 6.85 -28.84
N ALA A 905 -5.30 7.55 -27.73
CA ALA A 905 -5.57 6.93 -26.42
C ALA A 905 -6.70 5.89 -26.45
N ALA A 906 -7.84 6.23 -27.08
CA ALA A 906 -8.98 5.32 -27.20
C ALA A 906 -8.65 4.00 -27.94
N ARG A 907 -7.62 3.99 -28.80
CA ARG A 907 -7.15 2.78 -29.50
C ARG A 907 -6.22 1.94 -28.65
N PHE A 908 -5.49 2.56 -27.74
CA PHE A 908 -4.66 1.85 -26.79
C PHE A 908 -5.54 1.03 -25.84
N ASP A 909 -6.55 1.66 -25.24
CA ASP A 909 -7.43 0.97 -24.26
C ASP A 909 -8.29 -0.14 -24.87
N THR A 910 -8.69 0.00 -26.14
CA THR A 910 -9.52 -1.01 -26.82
C THR A 910 -8.73 -2.19 -27.37
N ALA A 911 -7.41 -2.08 -27.54
CA ALA A 911 -6.58 -3.10 -28.17
C ALA A 911 -5.60 -3.81 -27.21
N THR A 912 -5.58 -3.46 -25.92
CA THR A 912 -4.53 -3.91 -25.00
C THR A 912 -4.91 -5.01 -24.02
N ARG A 913 -6.20 -5.40 -23.90
CA ARG A 913 -6.61 -6.41 -22.92
C ARG A 913 -7.65 -7.38 -23.44
N ASP A 914 -7.18 -8.55 -23.83
CA ASP A 914 -8.00 -9.76 -23.89
C ASP A 914 -7.88 -10.50 -22.54
N PRO A 915 -8.97 -10.73 -21.79
CA PRO A 915 -8.90 -11.40 -20.49
C PRO A 915 -8.32 -12.82 -20.55
N ILE A 916 -8.47 -13.53 -21.68
CA ILE A 916 -7.92 -14.87 -21.88
C ILE A 916 -6.40 -14.79 -22.03
N ASP A 917 -5.90 -13.82 -22.80
CA ASP A 917 -4.47 -13.57 -22.94
C ASP A 917 -3.82 -13.21 -21.60
N ASP A 918 -4.50 -12.43 -20.76
CA ASP A 918 -4.03 -12.10 -19.41
C ASP A 918 -3.90 -13.35 -18.52
N VAL A 919 -4.89 -14.26 -18.55
CA VAL A 919 -4.86 -15.53 -17.81
C VAL A 919 -3.74 -16.44 -18.33
N LEU A 920 -3.62 -16.56 -19.65
CA LEU A 920 -2.61 -17.39 -20.29
C LEU A 920 -1.19 -16.89 -20.00
N PHE A 921 -0.99 -15.58 -20.06
CA PHE A 921 0.28 -14.95 -19.73
C PHE A 921 0.67 -15.21 -18.27
N ARG A 922 -0.26 -15.04 -17.34
CA ARG A 922 -0.04 -15.33 -15.91
C ARG A 922 0.33 -16.79 -15.67
N SER A 923 -0.40 -17.71 -16.29
CA SER A 923 -0.13 -19.15 -16.16
C SER A 923 1.26 -19.54 -16.69
N LYS A 924 1.75 -18.91 -17.75
CA LYS A 924 3.07 -19.20 -18.33
C LYS A 924 4.24 -18.60 -17.53
N HIS A 925 4.02 -17.46 -16.88
CA HIS A 925 5.09 -16.66 -16.25
C HIS A 925 4.94 -16.49 -14.74
N GLU A 926 4.13 -17.32 -14.07
CA GLU A 926 3.80 -17.24 -12.63
C GLU A 926 5.02 -16.93 -11.76
N ALA A 927 6.05 -17.78 -11.79
CA ALA A 927 7.26 -17.60 -10.97
C ALA A 927 7.98 -16.26 -11.21
N ARG A 928 7.93 -15.71 -12.43
CA ARG A 928 8.52 -14.39 -12.72
C ARG A 928 7.65 -13.25 -12.22
N LEU A 929 6.34 -13.39 -12.35
CA LEU A 929 5.40 -12.38 -11.85
C LEU A 929 5.45 -12.30 -10.32
N GLU A 930 5.67 -13.42 -9.63
CA GLU A 930 5.87 -13.48 -8.18
C GLU A 930 7.17 -12.81 -7.72
N ASN A 931 8.27 -13.01 -8.46
CA ASN A 931 9.56 -12.40 -8.15
C ASN A 931 9.60 -10.88 -8.40
N GLY A 932 8.61 -10.33 -9.11
CA GLY A 932 8.55 -8.92 -9.49
C GLY A 932 9.34 -8.59 -10.76
N ASP A 933 9.27 -7.32 -11.19
CA ASP A 933 9.98 -6.83 -12.38
C ASP A 933 11.34 -6.24 -11.97
N PRO A 934 12.47 -6.75 -12.49
CA PRO A 934 13.80 -6.25 -12.16
C PRO A 934 13.98 -4.75 -12.49
N TYR A 935 13.26 -4.24 -13.48
CA TYR A 935 13.34 -2.84 -13.89
C TYR A 935 12.25 -1.96 -13.23
N TYR A 936 11.58 -2.49 -12.20
CA TYR A 936 10.61 -1.79 -11.36
C TYR A 936 10.84 -2.11 -9.88
N SER A 937 11.40 -1.14 -9.14
CA SER A 937 11.74 -1.36 -7.73
C SER A 937 10.56 -1.94 -6.94
N PRO A 938 10.78 -2.95 -6.08
CA PRO A 938 9.73 -3.50 -5.21
C PRO A 938 9.17 -2.45 -4.23
N ASN A 939 9.91 -1.35 -4.02
CA ASN A 939 9.52 -0.22 -3.19
C ASN A 939 8.55 0.74 -3.90
N PHE A 940 8.21 0.53 -5.18
CA PHE A 940 7.17 1.28 -5.87
C PHE A 940 5.77 0.68 -5.70
N ARG A 941 4.75 1.52 -5.82
CA ARG A 941 3.33 1.10 -5.87
C ARG A 941 3.10 0.15 -7.04
N PRO A 942 2.20 -0.84 -6.94
CA PRO A 942 1.94 -1.80 -8.02
C PRO A 942 1.04 -1.22 -9.14
N ASP A 943 1.27 0.02 -9.56
CA ASP A 943 0.48 0.77 -10.55
C ASP A 943 1.26 1.11 -11.84
N GLY A 944 2.56 0.79 -11.88
CA GLY A 944 3.44 1.11 -12.99
C GLY A 944 3.82 2.60 -13.09
N LEU A 945 3.48 3.43 -12.11
CA LEU A 945 3.70 4.88 -12.13
C LEU A 945 5.03 5.32 -11.52
N PHE A 946 5.84 4.38 -11.00
CA PHE A 946 7.14 4.66 -10.36
C PHE A 946 6.99 5.64 -9.17
N VAL A 947 5.92 5.45 -8.39
CA VAL A 947 5.65 6.21 -7.17
C VAL A 947 6.06 5.36 -5.98
N SER A 948 6.91 5.89 -5.08
CA SER A 948 7.30 5.17 -3.87
C SER A 948 6.07 4.79 -3.03
N ARG A 949 6.13 3.61 -2.42
CA ARG A 949 5.17 3.16 -1.42
C ARG A 949 5.23 4.07 -0.19
N ALA A 950 6.43 4.49 0.22
CA ALA A 950 6.63 5.40 1.34
C ALA A 950 6.45 6.86 0.89
N LYS A 951 5.37 7.50 1.36
CA LYS A 951 5.23 8.96 1.46
C LYS A 951 4.50 9.30 2.74
#